data_AF-A0A660UWE9-F1
#
_entry.id   AF-A0A660UWE9-F1
#
_cell.length_a   1.000
_cell.length_b   1.000
_cell.length_c   1.000
_cell.angle_alpha   90.00
_cell.angle_beta   90.00
_cell.angle_gamma   90.00
#
_symmetry.space_group_name_H-M   'P 1'
#
loop_
_entity.id
_entity.type
_entity.pdbx_description
1 polymer ?
#
loop_
_entity_poly.entity_id
_entity_poly.type
_entity_poly.pdbx_seq_one_letter_code
_entity_poly.pdbx_strand_id
1 'polypeptide(L)'
;MRFTRLFISVVAVFLQVHITLAQDNLASPVAKRDVYQLINPGQVQFNGFLRERMDENREGRLKKHMTEKWLLNGFRNRPGRHPWIGEHVGKWLHAATLALEYKPDDKEFKDKIISIANGLMDCQMKDGYLGTYVNNNRWTSWDVWSHKYDLVGLLSYYQTTSDKRALDTCRRIGDLLISVFGDNKRDILKSGTHEGMAATSILEPMSLLYELTGEKKYLEFCQYVITRADAGPKIMSNIENMHSVQAVGNKKAYEMLSNYVGLVEYWRATGYTRGLEAAKLAWDSIVKENLFITGAPDAHERFSEPGTLVPSGKCTETCVQVTWIQLNWQLLRATGDPRYATMLHHHYYNHMLAAQHQDGINWCYFTTMAGKKAFTKARHCCGSSGPRAIALIPQMIYMTAKDALAVNMYETSTFKGDINGVSVTVRQNTDYPWDGDISMTIEVDRPVKFDLQLLVPGFVQSGEVVVSGSKITDIKAGTYINIRREWSGKTPVKIRFDMPPVLHTRVYNGKKRYAISRGPVVLALEKIMAENIQPCEVIPELNSLDQAFSKGWAKRGTQNAVIIKGKKISSESKKSSSTIDLVFKPYCQAGMDHEVINIWLPSPIQKKDPIAKKKYKTGVGGTGAKIALLPPRQDGPGFAYLKENNLMGKTRVITETELIDKKAFNAEKYPVAIYMAGERYVTTVKKKGDGAKAILNYLKQGGMIVFLPYEPWPMYHGLEDGEETEDQDIMFNKLNNLEVSLIGVEEPSESLKIEFNNEQNIIKGLPGNMKLPTDGDLRMRAIDPDSISENAELTPILSIEEYGDIMGYIEYTDGIYKGGKILYIWSRLLDQDYSDKILDKVFEFIDKKVE
;
A
#
# COMPACT_ATOMS: atom_id res chain seq x y z
N MET A 1 8.46 48.10 -40.21
CA MET A 1 8.31 46.68 -40.60
C MET A 1 9.62 45.89 -40.74
N ARG A 2 10.77 46.35 -40.20
CA ARG A 2 12.04 45.58 -40.18
C ARG A 2 12.57 45.20 -38.78
N PHE A 3 11.96 45.69 -37.70
CA PHE A 3 12.38 45.37 -36.32
C PHE A 3 11.62 44.20 -35.67
N THR A 4 10.46 43.80 -36.21
CA THR A 4 9.65 42.70 -35.63
C THR A 4 10.08 41.31 -36.11
N ARG A 5 10.86 41.21 -37.19
CA ARG A 5 11.35 39.92 -37.70
C ARG A 5 12.64 39.43 -37.04
N LEU A 6 13.45 40.33 -36.44
CA LEU A 6 14.70 39.92 -35.78
C LEU A 6 14.46 39.32 -34.38
N PHE A 7 13.40 39.73 -33.68
CA PHE A 7 13.09 39.24 -32.33
C PHE A 7 12.47 37.84 -32.31
N ILE A 8 11.74 37.47 -33.37
CA ILE A 8 11.14 36.13 -33.51
C ILE A 8 12.21 35.09 -33.89
N SER A 9 13.26 35.50 -34.60
CA SER A 9 14.36 34.60 -34.99
C SER A 9 15.33 34.28 -33.85
N VAL A 10 15.59 35.21 -32.93
CA VAL A 10 16.50 34.97 -31.80
C VAL A 10 15.85 34.10 -30.72
N VAL A 11 14.55 34.27 -30.45
CA VAL A 11 13.82 33.42 -29.48
C VAL A 11 13.62 31.99 -30.01
N ALA A 12 13.34 31.82 -31.31
CA ALA A 12 13.24 30.49 -31.92
C ALA A 12 14.59 29.76 -31.94
N VAL A 13 15.70 30.45 -32.23
CA VAL A 13 17.04 29.85 -32.20
C VAL A 13 17.48 29.52 -30.78
N PHE A 14 17.12 30.30 -29.76
CA PHE A 14 17.40 29.94 -28.36
C PHE A 14 16.59 28.74 -27.85
N LEU A 15 15.31 28.62 -28.25
CA LEU A 15 14.49 27.45 -27.93
C LEU A 15 14.99 26.21 -28.66
N GLN A 16 15.37 26.34 -29.93
CA GLN A 16 15.83 25.23 -30.75
C GLN A 16 17.23 24.78 -30.34
N VAL A 17 18.14 25.68 -29.94
CA VAL A 17 19.45 25.31 -29.38
C VAL A 17 19.32 24.66 -27.98
N HIS A 18 18.32 25.03 -27.16
CA HIS A 18 18.06 24.33 -25.90
C HIS A 18 17.42 22.95 -26.12
N ILE A 19 16.55 22.79 -27.13
CA ILE A 19 15.97 21.50 -27.48
C ILE A 19 17.03 20.59 -28.12
N THR A 20 17.89 21.11 -29.00
CA THR A 20 18.93 20.33 -29.68
C THR A 20 20.10 20.01 -28.74
N LEU A 21 20.52 20.91 -27.83
CA LEU A 21 21.57 20.57 -26.84
C LEU A 21 21.05 19.68 -25.70
N ALA A 22 19.75 19.74 -25.37
CA ALA A 22 19.12 18.75 -24.50
C ALA A 22 19.00 17.39 -25.21
N GLN A 23 18.67 17.36 -26.51
CA GLN A 23 18.58 16.12 -27.28
C GLN A 23 19.95 15.49 -27.59
N ASP A 24 20.98 16.29 -27.89
CA ASP A 24 22.31 15.79 -28.24
C ASP A 24 23.11 15.29 -27.02
N ASN A 25 22.82 15.80 -25.81
CA ASN A 25 23.34 15.22 -24.55
C ASN A 25 22.44 14.10 -23.98
N LEU A 26 21.31 13.81 -24.61
CA LEU A 26 20.42 12.68 -24.26
C LEU A 26 20.65 11.44 -25.12
N ALA A 27 21.62 11.45 -26.04
CA ALA A 27 22.16 10.23 -26.64
C ALA A 27 23.03 9.46 -25.64
N SER A 28 22.53 9.26 -24.42
CA SER A 28 23.04 8.23 -23.53
C SER A 28 22.70 6.88 -24.19
N PRO A 29 23.64 5.92 -24.30
CA PRO A 29 23.39 4.62 -24.92
C PRO A 29 22.44 3.72 -24.08
N VAL A 30 21.85 4.26 -23.01
CA VAL A 30 20.90 3.56 -22.15
C VAL A 30 19.56 3.48 -22.87
N ALA A 31 19.14 2.26 -23.21
CA ALA A 31 17.81 1.99 -23.74
C ALA A 31 16.75 2.61 -22.81
N LYS A 32 15.76 3.31 -23.38
CA LYS A 32 14.59 3.77 -22.62
C LYS A 32 13.80 2.56 -22.13
N ARG A 33 14.11 2.09 -20.92
CA ARG A 33 13.49 0.91 -20.28
C ARG A 33 12.19 1.24 -19.56
N ASP A 34 12.02 2.49 -19.13
CA ASP A 34 10.79 2.92 -18.46
C ASP A 34 9.58 2.85 -19.41
N VAL A 35 8.46 2.34 -18.88
CA VAL A 35 7.15 2.44 -19.52
C VAL A 35 6.68 3.90 -19.53
N TYR A 36 6.71 4.55 -18.36
CA TYR A 36 6.37 5.97 -18.23
C TYR A 36 7.61 6.86 -18.15
N GLN A 37 7.65 7.84 -19.04
CA GLN A 37 8.63 8.90 -19.09
C GLN A 37 8.18 10.10 -18.25
N LEU A 38 9.16 10.80 -17.69
CA LEU A 38 8.92 12.02 -16.93
C LEU A 38 8.55 13.17 -17.85
N ILE A 39 7.56 13.93 -17.42
CA ILE A 39 7.27 15.25 -17.97
C ILE A 39 8.17 16.29 -17.30
N ASN A 40 8.48 17.37 -18.02
CA ASN A 40 9.06 18.55 -17.41
C ASN A 40 7.98 19.21 -16.51
N PRO A 41 8.27 19.53 -15.23
CA PRO A 41 7.29 20.14 -14.33
C PRO A 41 6.59 21.39 -14.90
N GLY A 42 7.28 22.20 -15.73
CA GLY A 42 6.74 23.38 -16.38
C GLY A 42 5.66 23.09 -17.44
N GLN A 43 5.54 21.84 -17.90
CA GLN A 43 4.47 21.39 -18.80
C GLN A 43 3.11 21.33 -18.11
N VAL A 44 3.07 21.36 -16.78
CA VAL A 44 1.84 21.28 -15.99
C VAL A 44 1.68 22.54 -15.17
N GLN A 45 0.50 23.15 -15.26
CA GLN A 45 0.04 24.19 -14.35
C GLN A 45 -1.21 23.67 -13.66
N PHE A 46 -1.29 23.80 -12.34
CA PHE A 46 -2.43 23.30 -11.57
C PHE A 46 -2.75 24.20 -10.38
N ASN A 47 -3.99 24.10 -9.91
CA ASN A 47 -4.56 24.83 -8.80
C ASN A 47 -5.43 23.87 -7.98
N GLY A 48 -5.65 24.18 -6.71
CA GLY A 48 -6.36 23.31 -5.78
C GLY A 48 -5.50 22.94 -4.58
N PHE A 49 -5.89 21.87 -3.91
CA PHE A 49 -5.36 21.54 -2.59
C PHE A 49 -3.87 21.16 -2.63
N LEU A 50 -3.44 20.35 -3.61
CA LEU A 50 -2.02 20.02 -3.75
C LEU A 50 -1.17 21.25 -4.10
N ARG A 51 -1.73 22.20 -4.86
CA ARG A 51 -1.01 23.40 -5.30
C ARG A 51 -0.69 24.33 -4.13
N GLU A 52 -1.67 24.56 -3.25
CA GLU A 52 -1.50 25.39 -2.06
C GLU A 52 -0.33 24.88 -1.21
N ARG A 53 -0.28 23.57 -0.97
CA ARG A 53 0.79 22.92 -0.18
C ARG A 53 2.16 23.05 -0.82
N MET A 54 2.22 22.98 -2.16
CA MET A 54 3.45 23.14 -2.91
C MET A 54 3.95 24.59 -2.93
N ASP A 55 3.05 25.57 -3.05
CA ASP A 55 3.41 26.99 -2.97
C ASP A 55 3.94 27.33 -1.57
N GLU A 56 3.31 26.84 -0.50
CA GLU A 56 3.79 27.05 0.88
C GLU A 56 5.14 26.38 1.14
N ASN A 57 5.36 25.16 0.63
CA ASN A 57 6.67 24.50 0.70
C ASN A 57 7.77 25.36 0.05
N ARG A 58 7.48 25.91 -1.12
CA ARG A 58 8.41 26.72 -1.91
C ARG A 58 8.69 28.06 -1.24
N GLU A 59 7.66 28.83 -0.91
CA GLU A 59 7.80 30.16 -0.33
C GLU A 59 8.27 30.12 1.12
N GLY A 60 7.71 29.22 1.94
CA GLY A 60 8.06 29.05 3.34
C GLY A 60 9.39 28.33 3.54
N ARG A 61 9.45 27.03 3.24
CA ARG A 61 10.61 26.18 3.57
C ARG A 61 11.83 26.50 2.72
N LEU A 62 11.67 26.50 1.40
CA LEU A 62 12.79 26.52 0.46
C LEU A 62 13.34 27.95 0.28
N LYS A 63 12.47 28.96 0.13
CA LYS A 63 12.88 30.37 -0.04
C LYS A 63 13.20 31.07 1.28
N LYS A 64 12.30 31.06 2.27
CA LYS A 64 12.48 31.84 3.51
C LYS A 64 13.30 31.13 4.58
N HIS A 65 12.99 29.88 4.90
CA HIS A 65 13.55 29.22 6.09
C HIS A 65 14.98 28.66 5.89
N MET A 66 15.20 27.87 4.83
CA MET A 66 16.51 27.25 4.57
C MET A 66 17.44 28.25 3.88
N THR A 67 18.18 29.02 4.66
CA THR A 67 19.16 30.00 4.16
C THR A 67 20.48 29.34 3.77
N GLU A 68 21.30 30.05 2.98
CA GLU A 68 22.64 29.58 2.62
C GLU A 68 23.49 29.26 3.86
N LYS A 69 23.51 30.15 4.86
CA LYS A 69 24.19 29.89 6.14
C LYS A 69 23.64 28.64 6.83
N TRP A 70 22.33 28.42 6.75
CA TRP A 70 21.72 27.24 7.35
C TRP A 70 22.22 25.94 6.69
N LEU A 71 22.37 25.93 5.37
CA LEU A 71 22.75 24.78 4.55
C LEU A 71 24.26 24.53 4.53
N LEU A 72 25.08 25.57 4.32
CA LEU A 72 26.51 25.44 4.02
C LEU A 72 27.44 25.53 5.23
N ASN A 73 26.93 25.92 6.41
CA ASN A 73 27.81 26.13 7.57
C ASN A 73 28.63 24.89 7.97
N GLY A 74 28.08 23.68 7.83
CA GLY A 74 28.82 22.45 8.14
C GLY A 74 29.94 22.12 7.14
N PHE A 75 29.82 22.60 5.90
CA PHE A 75 30.84 22.42 4.87
C PHE A 75 31.96 23.46 5.00
N ARG A 76 31.59 24.72 5.31
CA ARG A 76 32.53 25.83 5.53
C ARG A 76 33.29 25.71 6.85
N ASN A 77 32.67 25.16 7.89
CA ASN A 77 33.23 25.02 9.23
C ASN A 77 33.22 23.54 9.66
N ARG A 78 34.32 22.82 9.37
CA ARG A 78 34.49 21.41 9.74
C ARG A 78 35.13 21.30 11.15
N PRO A 79 34.73 20.32 11.99
CA PRO A 79 33.67 19.36 11.74
C PRO A 79 32.29 20.02 11.85
N GLY A 80 31.35 19.50 11.07
CA GLY A 80 29.96 19.89 11.16
C GLY A 80 29.37 19.62 12.56
N ARG A 81 28.38 20.43 12.95
CA ARG A 81 27.78 20.42 14.31
C ARG A 81 27.10 19.11 14.73
N HIS A 82 26.78 18.23 13.79
CA HIS A 82 26.31 16.86 14.04
C HIS A 82 26.68 15.96 12.85
N PRO A 83 26.76 14.63 13.04
CA PRO A 83 27.33 13.72 12.04
C PRO A 83 26.67 13.76 10.67
N TRP A 84 25.33 13.83 10.60
CA TRP A 84 24.58 13.85 9.33
C TRP A 84 24.30 15.26 8.78
N ILE A 85 24.96 16.32 9.26
CA ILE A 85 24.64 17.71 8.86
C ILE A 85 24.82 17.98 7.37
N GLY A 86 25.70 17.23 6.70
CA GLY A 86 25.94 17.36 5.26
C GLY A 86 24.72 17.05 4.40
N GLU A 87 23.78 16.22 4.86
CA GLU A 87 22.66 15.76 4.02
C GLU A 87 21.71 16.88 3.56
N HIS A 88 21.69 18.01 4.27
CA HIS A 88 20.62 19.00 4.14
C HIS A 88 20.71 19.80 2.82
N VAL A 89 21.92 20.16 2.39
CA VAL A 89 22.11 21.00 1.20
C VAL A 89 21.73 20.24 -0.07
N GLY A 90 22.16 18.99 -0.20
CA GLY A 90 21.80 18.14 -1.31
C GLY A 90 20.29 17.88 -1.41
N LYS A 91 19.64 17.58 -0.27
CA LYS A 91 18.17 17.45 -0.20
C LYS A 91 17.45 18.73 -0.59
N TRP A 92 17.96 19.89 -0.15
CA TRP A 92 17.40 21.19 -0.52
C TRP A 92 17.57 21.48 -2.01
N LEU A 93 18.77 21.25 -2.58
CA LEU A 93 19.03 21.46 -4.01
C LEU A 93 18.09 20.62 -4.88
N HIS A 94 17.89 19.35 -4.55
CA HIS A 94 16.94 18.48 -5.24
C HIS A 94 15.50 19.01 -5.17
N ALA A 95 15.02 19.44 -4.00
CA ALA A 95 13.67 20.00 -3.89
C ALA A 95 13.53 21.37 -4.60
N ALA A 96 14.55 22.21 -4.50
CA ALA A 96 14.53 23.58 -5.01
C ALA A 96 14.61 23.65 -6.53
N THR A 97 15.40 22.78 -7.15
CA THR A 97 15.51 22.66 -8.62
C THR A 97 14.21 22.15 -9.24
N LEU A 98 13.59 21.09 -8.70
CA LEU A 98 12.25 20.64 -9.11
C LEU A 98 11.20 21.75 -8.95
N ALA A 99 11.24 22.50 -7.84
CA ALA A 99 10.34 23.64 -7.63
C ALA A 99 10.61 24.83 -8.57
N LEU A 100 11.85 25.00 -9.03
CA LEU A 100 12.22 25.98 -10.05
C LEU A 100 11.75 25.53 -11.44
N GLU A 101 11.87 24.26 -11.80
CA GLU A 101 11.36 23.74 -13.08
C GLU A 101 9.85 23.95 -13.23
N TYR A 102 9.10 23.87 -12.13
CA TYR A 102 7.67 24.17 -12.12
C TYR A 102 7.36 25.67 -12.32
N LYS A 103 8.21 26.56 -11.77
CA LYS A 103 8.08 28.03 -11.86
C LYS A 103 9.41 28.65 -12.31
N PRO A 104 9.79 28.50 -13.59
CA PRO A 104 11.12 28.85 -14.09
C PRO A 104 11.38 30.37 -14.09
N ASP A 105 10.32 31.18 -14.07
CA ASP A 105 10.41 32.65 -14.14
C ASP A 105 10.76 33.32 -12.79
N ASP A 106 10.85 32.57 -11.68
CA ASP A 106 11.27 33.15 -10.39
C ASP A 106 12.79 33.33 -10.34
N LYS A 107 13.23 34.51 -10.79
CA LYS A 107 14.63 34.90 -10.82
C LYS A 107 15.28 34.92 -9.43
N GLU A 108 14.60 35.44 -8.41
CA GLU A 108 15.15 35.51 -7.05
C GLU A 108 15.46 34.11 -6.50
N PHE A 109 14.53 33.17 -6.70
CA PHE A 109 14.71 31.80 -6.26
C PHE A 109 15.81 31.10 -7.06
N LYS A 110 15.87 31.33 -8.37
CA LYS A 110 16.96 30.84 -9.23
C LYS A 110 18.33 31.34 -8.77
N ASP A 111 18.47 32.65 -8.52
CA ASP A 111 19.72 33.25 -8.06
C ASP A 111 20.15 32.67 -6.71
N LYS A 112 19.20 32.43 -5.80
CA LYS A 112 19.45 31.73 -4.53
C LYS A 112 19.95 30.30 -4.73
N ILE A 113 19.33 29.53 -5.63
CA ILE A 113 19.76 28.16 -5.97
C ILE A 113 21.18 28.15 -6.50
N ILE A 114 21.49 29.04 -7.45
CA ILE A 114 22.82 29.19 -8.03
C ILE A 114 23.85 29.57 -6.96
N SER A 115 23.54 30.53 -6.08
CA SER A 115 24.44 30.94 -4.98
C SER A 115 24.77 29.77 -4.05
N ILE A 116 23.76 29.00 -3.64
CA ILE A 116 23.95 27.86 -2.72
C ILE A 116 24.69 26.71 -3.42
N ALA A 117 24.38 26.40 -4.68
CA ALA A 117 25.08 25.37 -5.44
C ALA A 117 26.56 25.73 -5.63
N ASN A 118 26.86 26.97 -6.03
CA ASN A 118 28.23 27.48 -6.13
C ASN A 118 28.95 27.41 -4.78
N GLY A 119 28.31 27.89 -3.70
CA GLY A 119 28.89 27.84 -2.37
C GLY A 119 29.16 26.42 -1.86
N LEU A 120 28.35 25.43 -2.27
CA LEU A 120 28.61 24.01 -2.01
C LEU A 120 29.82 23.52 -2.82
N MET A 121 29.84 23.76 -4.13
CA MET A 121 30.96 23.36 -5.00
C MET A 121 32.30 24.00 -4.59
N ASP A 122 32.29 25.23 -4.09
CA ASP A 122 33.46 25.92 -3.54
C ASP A 122 34.03 25.23 -2.30
N CYS A 123 33.23 24.41 -1.60
CA CYS A 123 33.68 23.67 -0.42
C CYS A 123 34.37 22.34 -0.75
N GLN A 124 34.42 21.93 -2.03
CA GLN A 124 35.06 20.68 -2.46
C GLN A 124 36.59 20.79 -2.29
N MET A 125 37.18 19.81 -1.64
CA MET A 125 38.62 19.74 -1.41
C MET A 125 39.38 19.28 -2.66
N LYS A 126 40.71 19.42 -2.67
CA LYS A 126 41.57 19.10 -3.83
C LYS A 126 41.44 17.66 -4.29
N ASP A 127 41.28 16.73 -3.35
CA ASP A 127 41.10 15.29 -3.59
C ASP A 127 39.68 14.89 -4.01
N GLY A 128 38.75 15.85 -4.16
CA GLY A 128 37.36 15.60 -4.53
C GLY A 128 36.40 15.46 -3.34
N TYR A 129 36.91 15.50 -2.10
CA TYR A 129 36.08 15.33 -0.91
C TYR A 129 35.13 16.51 -0.72
N LEU A 130 33.84 16.21 -0.59
CA LEU A 130 32.79 17.18 -0.33
C LEU A 130 31.93 16.69 0.84
N GLY A 131 32.50 16.74 2.04
CA GLY A 131 31.78 16.39 3.26
C GLY A 131 32.06 17.38 4.39
N THR A 132 31.43 17.12 5.53
CA THR A 132 31.48 17.99 6.72
C THR A 132 32.41 17.47 7.82
N TYR A 133 33.13 16.37 7.57
CA TYR A 133 34.04 15.77 8.54
C TYR A 133 35.47 16.31 8.39
N VAL A 134 36.23 16.29 9.49
CA VAL A 134 37.69 16.50 9.45
C VAL A 134 38.41 15.25 8.95
N ASN A 135 39.62 15.39 8.41
CA ASN A 135 40.35 14.33 7.71
C ASN A 135 40.39 12.98 8.44
N ASN A 136 40.70 12.97 9.74
CA ASN A 136 40.85 11.73 10.52
C ASN A 136 39.52 10.98 10.73
N ASN A 137 38.38 11.64 10.49
CA ASN A 137 37.05 11.08 10.73
C ASN A 137 36.27 10.83 9.42
N ARG A 138 36.89 11.05 8.26
CA ARG A 138 36.24 10.78 6.97
C ARG A 138 35.83 9.32 6.84
N TRP A 139 34.75 9.10 6.11
CA TRP A 139 34.21 7.76 5.79
C TRP A 139 33.84 6.98 7.07
N THR A 140 33.34 7.69 8.07
CA THR A 140 32.74 7.11 9.27
C THR A 140 31.29 7.58 9.40
N SER A 141 30.48 6.82 10.14
CA SER A 141 29.12 7.25 10.52
C SER A 141 28.23 7.60 9.31
N TRP A 142 27.95 8.89 9.05
CA TRP A 142 27.03 9.39 8.01
C TRP A 142 27.76 10.09 6.85
N ASP A 143 29.07 9.91 6.71
CA ASP A 143 29.85 10.66 5.72
C ASP A 143 29.53 10.22 4.27
N VAL A 144 29.46 8.91 3.99
CA VAL A 144 29.02 8.41 2.67
C VAL A 144 27.58 8.83 2.37
N TRP A 145 26.72 8.83 3.39
CA TRP A 145 25.34 9.32 3.29
C TRP A 145 25.25 10.80 2.94
N SER A 146 26.16 11.63 3.47
CA SER A 146 26.22 13.06 3.11
C SER A 146 26.62 13.22 1.63
N HIS A 147 27.67 12.53 1.18
CA HIS A 147 28.10 12.55 -0.22
C HIS A 147 27.01 12.06 -1.19
N LYS A 148 26.20 11.07 -0.78
CA LYS A 148 25.03 10.65 -1.54
C LYS A 148 24.08 11.82 -1.82
N TYR A 149 23.69 12.58 -0.79
CA TYR A 149 22.77 13.69 -1.02
C TYR A 149 23.42 14.83 -1.77
N ASP A 150 24.70 15.10 -1.56
CA ASP A 150 25.43 16.09 -2.34
C ASP A 150 25.41 15.74 -3.83
N LEU A 151 25.61 14.47 -4.18
CA LEU A 151 25.44 13.98 -5.55
C LEU A 151 23.98 14.14 -6.02
N VAL A 152 22.98 13.68 -5.26
CA VAL A 152 21.56 13.82 -5.64
C VAL A 152 21.21 15.29 -5.93
N GLY A 153 21.65 16.22 -5.09
CA GLY A 153 21.37 17.64 -5.24
C GLY A 153 22.10 18.29 -6.41
N LEU A 154 23.40 18.01 -6.57
CA LEU A 154 24.22 18.60 -7.64
C LEU A 154 23.91 18.01 -9.02
N LEU A 155 23.58 16.71 -9.11
CA LEU A 155 23.12 16.10 -10.36
C LEU A 155 21.77 16.68 -10.79
N SER A 156 20.83 16.85 -9.85
CA SER A 156 19.56 17.52 -10.11
C SER A 156 19.76 18.98 -10.54
N TYR A 157 20.67 19.71 -9.89
CA TYR A 157 21.05 21.07 -10.31
C TYR A 157 21.67 21.09 -11.72
N TYR A 158 22.54 20.14 -12.05
CA TYR A 158 23.11 20.01 -13.39
C TYR A 158 22.01 19.75 -14.44
N GLN A 159 21.08 18.84 -14.18
CA GLN A 159 19.97 18.56 -15.09
C GLN A 159 19.09 19.80 -15.35
N THR A 160 18.84 20.62 -14.33
CA THR A 160 18.03 21.83 -14.46
C THR A 160 18.79 23.00 -15.12
N THR A 161 20.09 23.15 -14.87
CA THR A 161 20.86 24.35 -15.26
C THR A 161 21.89 24.14 -16.37
N SER A 162 22.24 22.89 -16.65
CA SER A 162 23.36 22.50 -17.51
C SER A 162 24.73 23.04 -17.07
N ASP A 163 24.88 23.43 -15.80
CA ASP A 163 26.14 23.91 -15.24
C ASP A 163 27.15 22.76 -15.09
N LYS A 164 28.06 22.64 -16.06
CA LYS A 164 29.07 21.57 -16.13
C LYS A 164 29.94 21.47 -14.88
N ARG A 165 30.13 22.58 -14.14
CA ARG A 165 30.89 22.57 -12.89
C ARG A 165 30.26 21.63 -11.86
N ALA A 166 28.93 21.53 -11.83
CA ALA A 166 28.23 20.62 -10.94
C ALA A 166 28.48 19.16 -11.31
N LEU A 167 28.41 18.82 -12.60
CA LEU A 167 28.74 17.48 -13.07
C LEU A 167 30.20 17.11 -12.78
N ASP A 168 31.14 18.03 -13.02
CA ASP A 168 32.55 17.83 -12.71
C ASP A 168 32.80 17.64 -11.20
N THR A 169 32.08 18.39 -10.36
CA THR A 169 32.09 18.21 -8.90
C THR A 169 31.61 16.81 -8.52
N CYS A 170 30.50 16.34 -9.11
CA CYS A 170 29.97 14.99 -8.89
C CYS A 170 30.95 13.90 -9.35
N ARG A 171 31.58 14.05 -10.53
CA ARG A 171 32.61 13.13 -11.04
C ARG A 171 33.75 12.97 -10.04
N ARG A 172 34.24 14.08 -9.49
CA ARG A 172 35.32 14.08 -8.47
C ARG A 172 34.91 13.41 -7.16
N ILE A 173 33.64 13.54 -6.74
CA ILE A 173 33.11 12.78 -5.60
C ILE A 173 33.07 11.28 -5.91
N GLY A 174 32.52 10.90 -7.07
CA GLY A 174 32.43 9.50 -7.51
C GLY A 174 33.81 8.84 -7.62
N ASP A 175 34.78 9.53 -8.22
CA ASP A 175 36.15 9.04 -8.37
C ASP A 175 36.84 8.85 -7.01
N LEU A 176 36.59 9.75 -6.06
CA LEU A 176 37.08 9.60 -4.70
C LEU A 176 36.45 8.39 -3.99
N LEU A 177 35.13 8.22 -4.08
CA LEU A 177 34.44 7.05 -3.52
C LEU A 177 35.03 5.74 -4.08
N ILE A 178 35.24 5.68 -5.40
CA ILE A 178 35.87 4.53 -6.07
C ILE A 178 37.31 4.32 -5.57
N SER A 179 38.09 5.38 -5.34
CA SER A 179 39.46 5.23 -4.82
C SER A 179 39.50 4.69 -3.38
N VAL A 180 38.47 4.97 -2.58
CA VAL A 180 38.41 4.63 -1.14
C VAL A 180 37.80 3.26 -0.90
N PHE A 181 36.80 2.84 -1.69
CA PHE A 181 36.01 1.64 -1.47
C PHE A 181 36.17 0.62 -2.61
N GLY A 182 36.12 -0.68 -2.28
CA GLY A 182 36.31 -1.80 -3.22
C GLY A 182 36.86 -3.06 -2.52
N ASP A 183 36.99 -4.18 -3.24
CA ASP A 183 37.31 -5.50 -2.66
C ASP A 183 38.67 -5.57 -1.93
N ASN A 184 39.66 -4.78 -2.36
CA ASN A 184 40.97 -4.66 -1.71
C ASN A 184 41.19 -3.28 -1.06
N LYS A 185 40.10 -2.56 -0.77
CA LYS A 185 40.11 -1.21 -0.20
C LYS A 185 39.27 -1.20 1.08
N ARG A 186 38.84 -0.02 1.54
CA ARG A 186 37.93 0.06 2.69
C ARG A 186 36.61 -0.60 2.33
N ASP A 187 36.05 -1.35 3.28
CA ASP A 187 34.70 -1.91 3.14
C ASP A 187 33.64 -0.83 3.39
N ILE A 188 32.77 -0.61 2.40
CA ILE A 188 31.70 0.39 2.49
C ILE A 188 30.71 0.09 3.63
N LEU A 189 30.50 -1.18 3.98
CA LEU A 189 29.60 -1.57 5.08
C LEU A 189 30.07 -1.05 6.44
N LYS A 190 31.39 -0.89 6.63
CA LYS A 190 31.99 -0.35 7.85
C LYS A 190 31.96 1.19 7.90
N SER A 191 31.47 1.82 6.84
CA SER A 191 31.50 3.27 6.62
C SER A 191 30.10 3.89 6.62
N GLY A 192 29.13 3.19 7.20
CA GLY A 192 27.74 3.60 7.32
C GLY A 192 27.08 3.08 8.60
N THR A 193 25.97 3.71 8.99
CA THR A 193 25.08 3.21 10.05
C THR A 193 24.12 2.15 9.49
N HIS A 194 23.35 1.53 10.39
CA HIS A 194 22.32 0.54 10.06
C HIS A 194 22.84 -0.63 9.21
N GLU A 195 23.89 -1.29 9.72
CA GLU A 195 24.52 -2.45 9.05
C GLU A 195 25.09 -2.11 7.66
N GLY A 196 25.40 -0.84 7.42
CA GLY A 196 25.92 -0.35 6.15
C GLY A 196 24.84 0.14 5.19
N MET A 197 23.54 -0.06 5.46
CA MET A 197 22.45 0.35 4.56
C MET A 197 22.48 1.84 4.22
N ALA A 198 22.87 2.70 5.18
CA ALA A 198 23.03 4.12 4.92
C ALA A 198 24.10 4.38 3.84
N ALA A 199 25.26 3.73 3.94
CA ALA A 199 26.34 3.92 2.99
C ALA A 199 26.05 3.27 1.62
N THR A 200 25.44 2.09 1.58
CA THR A 200 25.12 1.38 0.33
C THR A 200 24.01 2.08 -0.48
N SER A 201 23.21 2.95 0.16
CA SER A 201 22.21 3.77 -0.54
C SER A 201 22.81 4.84 -1.48
N ILE A 202 24.15 4.96 -1.56
CA ILE A 202 24.88 5.72 -2.58
C ILE A 202 24.60 5.25 -4.02
N LEU A 203 23.97 4.07 -4.16
CA LEU A 203 23.64 3.42 -5.43
C LEU A 203 22.82 4.29 -6.39
N GLU A 204 21.80 5.01 -5.91
CA GLU A 204 20.96 5.91 -6.72
C GLU A 204 21.80 6.97 -7.46
N PRO A 205 22.51 7.88 -6.77
CA PRO A 205 23.26 8.93 -7.46
C PRO A 205 24.46 8.42 -8.28
N MET A 206 25.07 7.29 -7.93
CA MET A 206 26.17 6.73 -8.74
C MET A 206 25.66 6.13 -10.06
N SER A 207 24.45 5.55 -10.05
CA SER A 207 23.80 5.09 -11.29
C SER A 207 23.41 6.28 -12.18
N LEU A 208 22.85 7.34 -11.60
CA LEU A 208 22.56 8.58 -12.33
C LEU A 208 23.82 9.27 -12.88
N LEU A 209 24.93 9.24 -12.12
CA LEU A 209 26.20 9.77 -12.59
C LEU A 209 26.71 9.02 -13.83
N TYR A 210 26.55 7.69 -13.88
CA TYR A 210 26.80 6.93 -15.11
C TYR A 210 25.88 7.37 -16.25
N GLU A 211 24.57 7.48 -16.03
CA GLU A 211 23.62 7.85 -17.09
C GLU A 211 23.97 9.19 -17.75
N LEU A 212 24.47 10.14 -16.96
CA LEU A 212 24.84 11.49 -17.39
C LEU A 212 26.26 11.61 -17.98
N THR A 213 27.14 10.65 -17.74
CA THR A 213 28.56 10.71 -18.16
C THR A 213 28.98 9.63 -19.15
N GLY A 214 28.27 8.50 -19.17
CA GLY A 214 28.66 7.28 -19.89
C GLY A 214 29.88 6.55 -19.30
N GLU A 215 30.41 6.98 -18.14
CA GLU A 215 31.63 6.40 -17.57
C GLU A 215 31.36 5.11 -16.79
N LYS A 216 31.69 3.96 -17.41
CA LYS A 216 31.43 2.61 -16.89
C LYS A 216 31.94 2.33 -15.47
N LYS A 217 33.04 2.98 -15.06
CA LYS A 217 33.60 2.86 -13.69
C LYS A 217 32.57 3.12 -12.59
N TYR A 218 31.56 3.96 -12.85
CA TYR A 218 30.49 4.24 -11.89
C TYR A 218 29.52 3.08 -11.74
N LEU A 219 29.21 2.33 -12.82
CA LEU A 219 28.41 1.11 -12.74
C LEU A 219 29.18 -0.05 -12.10
N GLU A 220 30.47 -0.19 -12.40
CA GLU A 220 31.34 -1.18 -11.75
C GLU A 220 31.38 -0.95 -10.23
N PHE A 221 31.43 0.31 -9.81
CA PHE A 221 31.29 0.66 -8.40
C PHE A 221 29.92 0.32 -7.83
N CYS A 222 28.83 0.61 -8.54
CA CYS A 222 27.49 0.20 -8.14
C CYS A 222 27.38 -1.31 -7.96
N GLN A 223 28.01 -2.12 -8.83
CA GLN A 223 28.04 -3.58 -8.70
C GLN A 223 28.72 -4.00 -7.39
N TYR A 224 29.88 -3.43 -7.05
CA TYR A 224 30.52 -3.64 -5.75
C TYR A 224 29.56 -3.30 -4.60
N VAL A 225 28.91 -2.13 -4.65
CA VAL A 225 27.97 -1.69 -3.61
C VAL A 225 26.80 -2.67 -3.45
N ILE A 226 26.23 -3.15 -4.55
CA ILE A 226 25.14 -4.13 -4.57
C ILE A 226 25.60 -5.44 -3.92
N THR A 227 26.77 -5.97 -4.30
CA THR A 227 27.34 -7.18 -3.70
C THR A 227 27.54 -7.02 -2.20
N ARG A 228 28.04 -5.86 -1.74
CA ARG A 228 28.18 -5.59 -0.30
C ARG A 228 26.83 -5.46 0.41
N ALA A 229 25.86 -4.76 -0.19
CA ALA A 229 24.52 -4.61 0.37
C ALA A 229 23.79 -5.95 0.53
N ASP A 230 24.03 -6.90 -0.38
CA ASP A 230 23.44 -8.24 -0.30
C ASP A 230 24.23 -9.18 0.62
N ALA A 231 25.53 -8.97 0.79
CA ALA A 231 26.34 -9.75 1.74
C ALA A 231 26.14 -9.31 3.20
N GLY A 232 25.93 -8.01 3.44
CA GLY A 232 25.75 -7.42 4.77
C GLY A 232 24.29 -7.45 5.22
N PRO A 233 23.52 -6.36 4.96
CA PRO A 233 22.11 -6.27 5.35
C PRO A 233 21.17 -7.18 4.54
N LYS A 234 21.68 -7.92 3.55
CA LYS A 234 20.93 -8.87 2.71
C LYS A 234 19.72 -8.25 2.03
N ILE A 235 19.94 -7.10 1.38
CA ILE A 235 18.88 -6.30 0.74
C ILE A 235 18.05 -7.12 -0.26
N MET A 236 18.65 -8.02 -1.04
CA MET A 236 17.92 -8.80 -2.05
C MET A 236 17.66 -10.22 -1.54
N SER A 237 18.67 -10.95 -1.08
CA SER A 237 18.49 -12.36 -0.68
C SER A 237 17.47 -12.57 0.44
N ASN A 238 17.36 -11.67 1.43
CA ASN A 238 16.37 -11.86 2.48
C ASN A 238 14.95 -11.54 2.01
N ILE A 239 14.76 -10.55 1.13
CA ILE A 239 13.42 -10.26 0.61
C ILE A 239 12.97 -11.33 -0.40
N GLU A 240 13.90 -11.87 -1.20
CA GLU A 240 13.68 -13.00 -2.11
C GLU A 240 13.27 -14.27 -1.36
N ASN A 241 13.99 -14.63 -0.30
CA ASN A 241 13.71 -15.90 0.42
C ASN A 241 12.53 -15.79 1.39
N MET A 242 12.34 -14.63 2.04
CA MET A 242 11.39 -14.51 3.15
C MET A 242 10.13 -13.72 2.79
N HIS A 243 10.12 -13.02 1.63
CA HIS A 243 9.02 -12.14 1.21
C HIS A 243 8.61 -11.13 2.30
N SER A 244 9.57 -10.75 3.15
CA SER A 244 9.37 -9.97 4.37
C SER A 244 10.45 -8.89 4.51
N VAL A 245 10.05 -7.62 4.51
CA VAL A 245 10.97 -6.50 4.80
C VAL A 245 11.51 -6.53 6.24
N GLN A 246 10.86 -7.25 7.15
CA GLN A 246 11.35 -7.47 8.51
C GLN A 246 12.58 -8.40 8.53
N ALA A 247 12.80 -9.21 7.49
CA ALA A 247 14.00 -10.03 7.39
C ALA A 247 15.23 -9.20 6.94
N VAL A 248 15.06 -7.99 6.41
CA VAL A 248 16.15 -7.24 5.78
C VAL A 248 16.85 -6.32 6.79
N GLY A 249 18.18 -6.49 6.92
CA GLY A 249 19.04 -5.76 7.85
C GLY A 249 18.46 -5.63 9.25
N ASN A 250 18.57 -4.44 9.84
CA ASN A 250 17.96 -4.11 11.13
C ASN A 250 16.57 -3.46 11.02
N LYS A 251 15.84 -3.70 9.92
CA LYS A 251 14.46 -3.21 9.68
C LYS A 251 14.31 -1.69 9.57
N LYS A 252 15.40 -0.93 9.54
CA LYS A 252 15.36 0.54 9.43
C LYS A 252 14.80 0.94 8.05
N ALA A 253 13.60 1.50 8.04
CA ALA A 253 12.77 1.60 6.84
C ALA A 253 13.31 2.60 5.80
N TYR A 254 13.82 3.75 6.24
CA TYR A 254 14.28 4.81 5.34
C TYR A 254 15.49 4.38 4.50
N GLU A 255 16.54 3.89 5.16
CA GLU A 255 17.77 3.43 4.51
C GLU A 255 17.49 2.21 3.62
N MET A 256 16.65 1.28 4.07
CA MET A 256 16.25 0.11 3.28
C MET A 256 15.52 0.52 1.99
N LEU A 257 14.46 1.33 2.08
CA LEU A 257 13.74 1.84 0.91
C LEU A 257 14.67 2.59 -0.04
N SER A 258 15.63 3.34 0.51
CA SER A 258 16.59 4.05 -0.32
C SER A 258 17.54 3.13 -1.09
N ASN A 259 17.84 1.92 -0.59
CA ASN A 259 18.59 0.93 -1.35
C ASN A 259 17.74 0.37 -2.51
N TYR A 260 16.46 0.08 -2.27
CA TYR A 260 15.55 -0.35 -3.34
C TYR A 260 15.34 0.71 -4.42
N VAL A 261 15.22 1.99 -4.06
CA VAL A 261 15.22 3.09 -5.04
C VAL A 261 16.50 3.06 -5.90
N GLY A 262 17.67 2.88 -5.27
CA GLY A 262 18.93 2.74 -5.98
C GLY A 262 18.99 1.51 -6.90
N LEU A 263 18.42 0.38 -6.49
CA LEU A 263 18.35 -0.84 -7.31
C LEU A 263 17.51 -0.64 -8.57
N VAL A 264 16.40 0.10 -8.49
CA VAL A 264 15.58 0.44 -9.66
C VAL A 264 16.33 1.39 -10.61
N GLU A 265 17.09 2.37 -10.09
CA GLU A 265 17.96 3.20 -10.92
C GLU A 265 19.07 2.39 -11.60
N TYR A 266 19.69 1.46 -10.88
CA TYR A 266 20.70 0.58 -11.46
C TYR A 266 20.12 -0.32 -12.54
N TRP A 267 18.89 -0.83 -12.36
CA TRP A 267 18.16 -1.55 -13.41
C TRP A 267 17.91 -0.66 -14.64
N ARG A 268 17.54 0.60 -14.45
CA ARG A 268 17.31 1.54 -15.56
C ARG A 268 18.56 1.71 -16.42
N ALA A 269 19.72 1.82 -15.78
CA ALA A 269 21.01 1.94 -16.47
C ALA A 269 21.44 0.62 -17.16
N THR A 270 21.25 -0.53 -16.51
CA THR A 270 21.93 -1.80 -16.90
C THR A 270 21.01 -2.90 -17.42
N GLY A 271 19.73 -2.91 -17.04
CA GLY A 271 18.82 -4.02 -17.23
C GLY A 271 18.90 -5.10 -16.15
N TYR A 272 19.57 -4.87 -15.02
CA TYR A 272 19.69 -5.83 -13.91
C TYR A 272 18.34 -6.13 -13.23
N THR A 273 17.64 -7.16 -13.71
CA THR A 273 16.25 -7.49 -13.32
C THR A 273 16.11 -7.92 -11.86
N ARG A 274 17.09 -8.62 -11.29
CA ARG A 274 17.05 -9.07 -9.88
C ARG A 274 16.82 -7.91 -8.91
N GLY A 275 17.45 -6.76 -9.15
CA GLY A 275 17.26 -5.55 -8.31
C GLY A 275 15.84 -4.97 -8.41
N LEU A 276 15.23 -4.97 -9.60
CA LEU A 276 13.84 -4.53 -9.81
C LEU A 276 12.86 -5.48 -9.11
N GLU A 277 13.06 -6.80 -9.24
CA GLU A 277 12.20 -7.80 -8.60
C GLU A 277 12.30 -7.73 -7.06
N ALA A 278 13.49 -7.58 -6.50
CA ALA A 278 13.66 -7.37 -5.06
C ALA A 278 12.90 -6.12 -4.56
N ALA A 279 12.91 -5.02 -5.34
CA ALA A 279 12.15 -3.82 -5.02
C ALA A 279 10.62 -4.03 -5.08
N LYS A 280 10.13 -4.84 -6.04
CA LYS A 280 8.72 -5.24 -6.13
C LYS A 280 8.29 -6.10 -4.95
N LEU A 281 9.09 -7.12 -4.60
CA LEU A 281 8.83 -7.98 -3.44
C LEU A 281 8.82 -7.19 -2.13
N ALA A 282 9.75 -6.24 -1.97
CA ALA A 282 9.76 -5.34 -0.82
C ALA A 282 8.49 -4.49 -0.75
N TRP A 283 8.04 -3.96 -1.89
CA TRP A 283 6.79 -3.21 -1.98
C TRP A 283 5.58 -4.08 -1.58
N ASP A 284 5.46 -5.29 -2.14
CA ASP A 284 4.35 -6.20 -1.84
C ASP A 284 4.31 -6.56 -0.35
N SER A 285 5.48 -6.84 0.24
CA SER A 285 5.62 -7.10 1.68
C SER A 285 5.15 -5.92 2.55
N ILE A 286 5.52 -4.69 2.16
CA ILE A 286 5.12 -3.48 2.87
C ILE A 286 3.61 -3.26 2.78
N VAL A 287 3.04 -3.39 1.58
CA VAL A 287 1.60 -3.19 1.35
C VAL A 287 0.77 -4.19 2.15
N LYS A 288 1.21 -5.44 2.20
CA LYS A 288 0.54 -6.51 2.92
C LYS A 288 0.54 -6.29 4.43
N GLU A 289 1.70 -5.96 5.03
CA GLU A 289 1.86 -6.09 6.49
C GLU A 289 2.13 -4.77 7.23
N ASN A 290 2.55 -3.71 6.54
CA ASN A 290 3.10 -2.52 7.17
C ASN A 290 2.38 -1.21 6.86
N LEU A 291 1.21 -1.23 6.19
CA LEU A 291 0.45 -0.02 5.94
C LEU A 291 -0.53 0.35 7.07
N PHE A 292 -0.46 1.61 7.48
CA PHE A 292 -1.58 2.30 8.09
C PHE A 292 -2.65 2.64 7.05
N ILE A 293 -3.88 2.92 7.51
CA ILE A 293 -4.99 3.35 6.64
C ILE A 293 -4.67 4.59 5.79
N THR A 294 -3.71 5.41 6.22
CA THR A 294 -3.26 6.59 5.47
C THR A 294 -2.23 6.26 4.38
N GLY A 295 -1.91 4.98 4.16
CA GLY A 295 -0.89 4.51 3.21
C GLY A 295 0.56 4.71 3.67
N ALA A 296 0.80 4.92 4.98
CA ALA A 296 2.15 5.12 5.53
C ALA A 296 2.74 3.79 6.05
N PRO A 297 4.03 3.48 5.79
CA PRO A 297 4.53 2.11 5.89
C PRO A 297 5.42 1.78 7.11
N ASP A 298 5.62 2.67 8.09
CA ASP A 298 6.56 2.42 9.21
C ASP A 298 6.00 2.80 10.56
N ALA A 299 6.59 2.24 11.62
CA ALA A 299 6.54 2.82 12.95
C ALA A 299 7.87 2.80 13.67
N HIS A 300 8.12 3.86 14.45
CA HIS A 300 9.43 4.07 15.09
C HIS A 300 10.59 3.98 14.09
N GLU A 301 10.39 4.47 12.86
CA GLU A 301 11.37 4.46 11.77
C GLU A 301 11.73 3.06 11.24
N ARG A 302 10.95 2.03 11.60
CA ARG A 302 11.19 0.64 11.24
C ARG A 302 9.94 -0.02 10.68
N PHE A 303 10.15 -1.04 9.86
CA PHE A 303 9.08 -1.99 9.54
C PHE A 303 8.76 -2.80 10.80
N SER A 304 7.50 -2.75 11.20
CA SER A 304 7.00 -3.38 12.42
C SER A 304 6.69 -4.85 12.17
N GLU A 305 6.54 -5.64 13.23
CA GLU A 305 6.02 -6.99 13.06
C GLU A 305 4.58 -6.94 12.52
N PRO A 306 4.17 -7.89 11.65
CA PRO A 306 2.81 -8.02 11.16
C PRO A 306 1.76 -7.83 12.25
N GLY A 307 0.78 -6.98 12.00
CA GLY A 307 -0.32 -6.72 12.95
C GLY A 307 0.03 -5.86 14.18
N THR A 308 1.27 -5.38 14.33
CA THR A 308 1.70 -4.62 15.54
C THR A 308 1.70 -3.10 15.39
N LEU A 309 1.33 -2.56 14.22
CA LEU A 309 1.24 -1.12 13.99
C LEU A 309 0.28 -0.44 14.98
N VAL A 310 0.75 0.63 15.62
CA VAL A 310 -0.04 1.44 16.56
C VAL A 310 -0.17 2.87 16.02
N PRO A 311 -1.39 3.42 15.90
CA PRO A 311 -1.64 4.72 15.25
C PRO A 311 -1.32 5.93 16.16
N SER A 312 -0.49 5.77 17.19
CA SER A 312 -0.21 6.80 18.19
C SER A 312 1.29 6.95 18.47
N GLY A 313 1.68 8.09 19.04
CA GLY A 313 3.08 8.34 19.43
C GLY A 313 4.01 8.51 18.24
N LYS A 314 5.13 7.75 18.22
CA LYS A 314 6.09 7.74 17.11
C LYS A 314 5.57 6.89 15.95
N CYS A 315 4.44 7.33 15.40
CA CYS A 315 3.64 6.57 14.45
C CYS A 315 4.41 6.32 13.16
N THR A 316 4.82 7.34 12.39
CA THR A 316 5.43 7.16 11.06
C THR A 316 6.44 8.29 10.80
N GLU A 317 7.63 7.96 10.28
CA GLU A 317 8.68 8.95 9.98
C GLU A 317 8.47 9.60 8.61
N THR A 318 8.62 10.94 8.51
CA THR A 318 8.48 11.66 7.23
C THR A 318 9.53 11.26 6.18
N CYS A 319 10.78 10.96 6.57
CA CYS A 319 11.80 10.49 5.63
C CYS A 319 11.39 9.17 4.96
N VAL A 320 10.80 8.24 5.73
CA VAL A 320 10.28 6.99 5.20
C VAL A 320 9.19 7.26 4.17
N GLN A 321 8.27 8.19 4.45
CA GLN A 321 7.22 8.58 3.51
C GLN A 321 7.80 9.10 2.19
N VAL A 322 8.85 9.93 2.26
CA VAL A 322 9.50 10.46 1.05
C VAL A 322 10.10 9.33 0.22
N THR A 323 10.82 8.38 0.83
CA THR A 323 11.37 7.24 0.08
C THR A 323 10.31 6.25 -0.39
N TRP A 324 9.18 6.14 0.32
CA TRP A 324 8.05 5.33 -0.11
C TRP A 324 7.40 5.93 -1.37
N ILE A 325 7.22 7.25 -1.41
CA ILE A 325 6.80 7.98 -2.61
C ILE A 325 7.81 7.77 -3.74
N GLN A 326 9.10 7.93 -3.47
CA GLN A 326 10.12 7.71 -4.50
C GLN A 326 10.08 6.28 -5.04
N LEU A 327 9.95 5.26 -4.20
CA LEU A 327 9.88 3.87 -4.64
C LEU A 327 8.64 3.62 -5.51
N ASN A 328 7.46 4.08 -5.10
CA ASN A 328 6.25 3.95 -5.91
C ASN A 328 6.37 4.69 -7.24
N TRP A 329 6.96 5.89 -7.24
CA TRP A 329 7.19 6.66 -8.46
C TRP A 329 8.16 5.96 -9.41
N GLN A 330 9.24 5.37 -8.89
CA GLN A 330 10.20 4.61 -9.68
C GLN A 330 9.59 3.33 -10.26
N LEU A 331 8.85 2.57 -9.44
CA LEU A 331 8.20 1.34 -9.89
C LEU A 331 7.08 1.62 -10.90
N LEU A 332 6.31 2.70 -10.71
CA LEU A 332 5.33 3.16 -11.70
C LEU A 332 6.00 3.41 -13.06
N ARG A 333 7.11 4.15 -13.08
CA ARG A 333 7.86 4.42 -14.31
C ARG A 333 8.40 3.14 -14.96
N ALA A 334 8.98 2.27 -14.15
CA ALA A 334 9.61 1.05 -14.62
C ALA A 334 8.60 0.05 -15.21
N THR A 335 7.42 -0.06 -14.62
CA THR A 335 6.49 -1.18 -14.89
C THR A 335 5.17 -0.76 -15.55
N GLY A 336 4.75 0.50 -15.38
CA GLY A 336 3.42 0.96 -15.76
C GLY A 336 2.28 0.48 -14.84
N ASP A 337 2.56 -0.28 -13.79
CA ASP A 337 1.55 -0.90 -12.93
C ASP A 337 0.76 0.16 -12.12
N PRO A 338 -0.59 0.21 -12.25
CA PRO A 338 -1.43 1.21 -11.59
C PRO A 338 -1.48 1.09 -10.07
N ARG A 339 -1.05 -0.03 -9.47
CA ARG A 339 -0.99 -0.17 -7.99
C ARG A 339 -0.07 0.87 -7.37
N TYR A 340 1.03 1.22 -8.04
CA TYR A 340 1.97 2.25 -7.60
C TYR A 340 1.37 3.66 -7.72
N ALA A 341 0.66 3.94 -8.81
CA ALA A 341 -0.04 5.21 -8.99
C ALA A 341 -1.16 5.38 -7.95
N THR A 342 -1.89 4.31 -7.65
CA THR A 342 -2.93 4.26 -6.61
C THR A 342 -2.35 4.57 -5.23
N MET A 343 -1.19 3.99 -4.91
CA MET A 343 -0.49 4.27 -3.66
C MET A 343 -0.03 5.72 -3.57
N LEU A 344 0.59 6.27 -4.63
CA LEU A 344 0.97 7.69 -4.67
C LEU A 344 -0.25 8.59 -4.43
N HIS A 345 -1.32 8.35 -5.17
CA HIS A 345 -2.57 9.10 -5.07
C HIS A 345 -3.09 9.11 -3.62
N HIS A 346 -3.27 7.93 -3.02
CA HIS A 346 -3.75 7.81 -1.64
C HIS A 346 -2.80 8.45 -0.63
N HIS A 347 -1.50 8.30 -0.82
CA HIS A 347 -0.48 8.73 0.12
C HIS A 347 -0.36 10.27 0.20
N TYR A 348 -0.44 10.98 -0.93
CA TYR A 348 -0.40 12.45 -0.95
C TYR A 348 -1.62 13.07 -0.25
N TYR A 349 -2.83 12.61 -0.58
CA TYR A 349 -4.06 13.14 0.01
C TYR A 349 -4.22 12.83 1.52
N ASN A 350 -3.36 11.96 2.07
CA ASN A 350 -3.36 11.60 3.48
C ASN A 350 -2.07 11.97 4.18
N HIS A 351 -1.12 11.04 4.23
CA HIS A 351 -0.07 11.07 5.21
C HIS A 351 1.02 12.10 4.90
N MET A 352 1.41 12.22 3.63
CA MET A 352 2.48 13.14 3.24
C MET A 352 2.09 14.59 3.56
N LEU A 353 0.87 14.99 3.19
CA LEU A 353 0.38 16.34 3.49
C LEU A 353 0.00 16.55 4.97
N ALA A 354 -0.25 15.48 5.73
CA ALA A 354 -0.45 15.57 7.18
C ALA A 354 0.84 15.92 7.94
N ALA A 355 2.01 15.56 7.39
CA ALA A 355 3.32 15.82 7.98
C ALA A 355 3.82 17.26 7.74
N GLN A 356 3.24 17.95 6.75
CA GLN A 356 3.53 19.35 6.42
C GLN A 356 2.55 20.28 7.16
N HIS A 357 3.09 21.27 7.87
CA HIS A 357 2.25 22.33 8.44
C HIS A 357 1.80 23.30 7.33
N GLN A 358 0.65 23.95 7.52
CA GLN A 358 0.06 24.86 6.52
C GLN A 358 0.88 26.12 6.22
N ASP A 359 1.84 26.48 7.08
CA ASP A 359 2.78 27.59 6.84
C ASP A 359 3.96 27.21 5.94
N GLY A 360 4.03 25.95 5.50
CA GLY A 360 5.11 25.39 4.70
C GLY A 360 6.46 25.25 5.41
N ILE A 361 6.68 25.92 6.55
CA ILE A 361 7.96 25.97 7.26
C ILE A 361 8.09 24.82 8.25
N ASN A 362 7.04 24.53 9.01
CA ASN A 362 7.09 23.53 10.06
C ASN A 362 6.74 22.13 9.53
N TRP A 363 7.47 21.12 10.03
CA TRP A 363 7.31 19.73 9.61
C TRP A 363 7.27 18.81 10.82
N CYS A 364 6.52 17.72 10.72
CA CYS A 364 6.62 16.63 11.67
C CYS A 364 7.88 15.78 11.38
N TYR A 365 8.49 15.26 12.45
CA TYR A 365 9.37 14.10 12.32
C TYR A 365 8.50 12.85 12.23
N PHE A 366 7.76 12.59 13.33
CA PHE A 366 6.72 11.57 13.42
C PHE A 366 5.35 12.20 13.30
N THR A 367 4.51 11.70 12.40
CA THR A 367 3.15 12.22 12.22
C THR A 367 2.15 11.24 12.86
N THR A 368 1.62 11.61 14.02
CA THR A 368 0.65 10.75 14.73
C THR A 368 -0.72 10.71 14.06
N MET A 369 -1.46 9.61 14.22
CA MET A 369 -2.86 9.46 13.84
C MET A 369 -3.82 9.53 15.04
N ALA A 370 -3.25 9.61 16.25
CA ALA A 370 -3.93 9.76 17.52
C ALA A 370 -3.07 10.60 18.48
N GLY A 371 -3.55 11.78 18.87
CA GLY A 371 -2.80 12.75 19.69
C GLY A 371 -2.52 14.05 18.96
N LYS A 372 -1.49 14.77 19.40
CA LYS A 372 -1.07 16.06 18.81
C LYS A 372 0.05 15.86 17.81
N LYS A 373 -0.06 16.53 16.65
CA LYS A 373 1.04 16.58 15.67
C LYS A 373 2.16 17.47 16.19
N ALA A 374 3.39 16.97 16.13
CA ALA A 374 4.58 17.63 16.64
C ALA A 374 5.30 18.42 15.53
N PHE A 375 4.70 19.51 15.09
CA PHE A 375 5.28 20.40 14.08
C PHE A 375 6.45 21.19 14.66
N THR A 376 7.56 21.26 13.91
CA THR A 376 8.73 22.04 14.31
C THR A 376 9.48 22.62 13.11
N LYS A 377 10.12 23.76 13.35
CA LYS A 377 11.07 24.41 12.43
C LYS A 377 12.50 23.95 12.67
N ALA A 378 12.72 23.02 13.59
CA ALA A 378 14.05 22.52 13.91
C ALA A 378 14.75 21.92 12.68
N ARG A 379 16.08 21.95 12.70
CA ARG A 379 16.89 21.31 11.66
C ARG A 379 17.05 19.83 11.98
N HIS A 380 16.22 19.01 11.34
CA HIS A 380 16.28 17.55 11.33
C HIS A 380 16.10 17.02 9.90
N CYS A 381 16.39 15.74 9.68
CA CYS A 381 16.33 15.07 8.38
C CYS A 381 14.97 15.26 7.69
N CYS A 382 13.87 14.98 8.39
CA CYS A 382 12.50 15.04 7.88
C CYS A 382 12.13 16.41 7.32
N GLY A 383 12.55 17.50 7.98
CA GLY A 383 12.28 18.86 7.51
C GLY A 383 13.05 19.25 6.25
N SER A 384 14.00 18.42 5.79
CA SER A 384 14.72 18.58 4.51
C SER A 384 14.29 17.54 3.48
N SER A 385 13.88 16.34 3.92
CA SER A 385 13.34 15.31 3.06
C SER A 385 11.92 15.64 2.58
N GLY A 386 11.01 16.05 3.47
CA GLY A 386 9.61 16.35 3.16
C GLY A 386 9.41 17.28 1.96
N PRO A 387 10.15 18.41 1.86
CA PRO A 387 10.10 19.30 0.69
C PRO A 387 10.37 18.62 -0.65
N ARG A 388 11.18 17.57 -0.69
CA ARG A 388 11.47 16.81 -1.92
C ARG A 388 10.22 16.08 -2.42
N ALA A 389 9.46 15.45 -1.52
CA ALA A 389 8.22 14.79 -1.88
C ALA A 389 7.17 15.77 -2.41
N ILE A 390 7.07 16.96 -1.82
CA ILE A 390 6.14 17.99 -2.31
C ILE A 390 6.54 18.50 -3.69
N ALA A 391 7.84 18.68 -3.94
CA ALA A 391 8.35 19.15 -5.23
C ALA A 391 8.14 18.14 -6.38
N LEU A 392 7.89 16.86 -6.08
CA LEU A 392 7.61 15.82 -7.09
C LEU A 392 6.17 15.81 -7.61
N ILE A 393 5.23 16.47 -6.92
CA ILE A 393 3.79 16.46 -7.25
C ILE A 393 3.50 16.76 -8.74
N PRO A 394 4.10 17.80 -9.38
CA PRO A 394 3.79 18.11 -10.77
C PRO A 394 4.04 16.94 -11.75
N GLN A 395 5.10 16.17 -11.50
CA GLN A 395 5.50 15.02 -12.33
C GLN A 395 4.62 13.78 -12.10
N MET A 396 3.71 13.84 -11.13
CA MET A 396 2.80 12.75 -10.81
C MET A 396 1.38 13.01 -11.29
N ILE A 397 1.03 14.23 -11.72
CA ILE A 397 -0.31 14.51 -12.24
C ILE A 397 -0.49 13.83 -13.60
N TYR A 398 0.52 13.98 -14.47
CA TYR A 398 0.54 13.40 -15.80
C TYR A 398 1.86 12.66 -16.03
N MET A 399 1.82 11.60 -16.82
CA MET A 399 3.01 10.89 -17.31
C MET A 399 2.81 10.51 -18.77
N THR A 400 3.89 10.54 -19.56
CA THR A 400 3.84 10.14 -20.98
C THR A 400 4.42 8.75 -21.14
N ALA A 401 3.82 7.91 -21.98
CA ALA A 401 4.39 6.63 -22.43
C ALA A 401 4.42 6.60 -23.96
N LYS A 402 4.96 5.52 -24.53
CA LYS A 402 4.89 5.30 -25.98
C LYS A 402 3.42 5.27 -26.40
N ASP A 403 3.02 6.19 -27.28
CA ASP A 403 1.65 6.33 -27.78
C ASP A 403 0.58 6.53 -26.69
N ALA A 404 0.93 7.07 -25.51
CA ALA A 404 -0.04 7.24 -24.41
C ALA A 404 0.25 8.43 -23.49
N LEU A 405 -0.81 8.96 -22.89
CA LEU A 405 -0.79 9.95 -21.81
C LEU A 405 -1.58 9.41 -20.61
N ALA A 406 -0.91 9.20 -19.50
CA ALA A 406 -1.53 8.81 -18.24
C ALA A 406 -1.89 10.05 -17.40
N VAL A 407 -3.09 10.03 -16.82
CA VAL A 407 -3.60 10.98 -15.85
C VAL A 407 -3.72 10.24 -14.51
N ASN A 408 -2.80 10.53 -13.59
CA ASN A 408 -2.70 9.80 -12.32
C ASN A 408 -3.27 10.59 -11.14
N MET A 409 -3.39 11.93 -11.26
CA MET A 409 -4.03 12.77 -10.25
C MET A 409 -5.06 13.70 -10.88
N TYR A 410 -6.15 13.91 -10.15
CA TYR A 410 -7.23 14.80 -10.53
C TYR A 410 -7.09 16.11 -9.76
N GLU A 411 -6.76 17.17 -10.48
CA GLU A 411 -6.62 18.55 -10.00
C GLU A 411 -7.08 19.50 -11.10
N THR A 412 -7.57 20.69 -10.74
CA THR A 412 -7.81 21.73 -11.75
C THR A 412 -6.47 22.10 -12.37
N SER A 413 -6.23 21.67 -13.61
CA SER A 413 -4.90 21.65 -14.21
C SER A 413 -4.91 21.84 -15.72
N THR A 414 -3.76 22.22 -16.26
CA THR A 414 -3.47 22.27 -17.69
C THR A 414 -2.12 21.60 -17.92
N PHE A 415 -2.11 20.54 -18.71
CA PHE A 415 -0.91 19.95 -19.30
C PHE A 415 -0.74 20.46 -20.73
N LYS A 416 0.51 20.76 -21.12
CA LYS A 416 0.91 21.06 -22.50
C LYS A 416 2.15 20.27 -22.86
N GLY A 417 2.06 19.41 -23.86
CA GLY A 417 3.19 18.59 -24.29
C GLY A 417 3.12 18.22 -25.76
N ASP A 418 4.07 17.38 -26.17
CA ASP A 418 4.09 16.74 -27.49
C ASP A 418 3.80 15.26 -27.31
N ILE A 419 2.88 14.73 -28.12
CA ILE A 419 2.64 13.29 -28.24
C ILE A 419 2.68 12.96 -29.73
N ASN A 420 3.59 12.06 -30.11
CA ASN A 420 3.77 11.64 -31.50
C ASN A 420 4.00 12.79 -32.50
N GLY A 421 4.73 13.84 -32.07
CA GLY A 421 5.03 15.01 -32.90
C GLY A 421 3.84 15.96 -33.09
N VAL A 422 2.84 15.88 -32.20
CA VAL A 422 1.66 16.74 -32.20
C VAL A 422 1.54 17.42 -30.84
N SER A 423 1.32 18.74 -30.84
CA SER A 423 1.02 19.47 -29.62
C SER A 423 -0.32 19.03 -29.04
N VAL A 424 -0.30 18.63 -27.77
CA VAL A 424 -1.48 18.20 -27.02
C VAL A 424 -1.62 19.07 -25.78
N THR A 425 -2.80 19.66 -25.61
CA THR A 425 -3.21 20.36 -24.40
C THR A 425 -4.32 19.58 -23.70
N VAL A 426 -4.13 19.23 -22.43
CA VAL A 426 -5.16 18.62 -21.58
C VAL A 426 -5.54 19.58 -20.49
N ARG A 427 -6.83 19.88 -20.35
CA ARG A 427 -7.37 20.76 -19.31
C ARG A 427 -8.30 19.96 -18.42
N GLN A 428 -8.08 20.00 -17.11
CA GLN A 428 -8.97 19.45 -16.09
C GLN A 428 -9.60 20.59 -15.29
N ASN A 429 -10.88 20.47 -14.98
CA ASN A 429 -11.61 21.33 -14.06
C ASN A 429 -12.43 20.46 -13.10
N THR A 430 -12.13 20.55 -11.82
CA THR A 430 -12.74 19.72 -10.78
C THR A 430 -12.54 20.35 -9.39
N ASP A 431 -13.43 20.01 -8.47
CA ASP A 431 -13.29 20.27 -7.03
C ASP A 431 -12.70 19.06 -6.28
N TYR A 432 -12.13 18.07 -6.98
CA TYR A 432 -11.36 16.97 -6.39
C TYR A 432 -10.32 17.51 -5.37
N PRO A 433 -10.13 16.87 -4.20
CA PRO A 433 -10.71 15.60 -3.75
C PRO A 433 -12.11 15.74 -3.12
N TRP A 434 -12.73 16.91 -3.17
CA TRP A 434 -13.98 17.20 -2.48
C TRP A 434 -15.22 16.70 -3.23
N ASP A 435 -15.12 16.61 -4.54
CA ASP A 435 -16.16 16.09 -5.42
C ASP A 435 -15.58 15.16 -6.48
N GLY A 436 -16.41 14.22 -6.94
CA GLY A 436 -16.03 13.19 -7.90
C GLY A 436 -16.26 13.57 -9.37
N ASP A 437 -16.83 14.74 -9.65
CA ASP A 437 -17.02 15.23 -11.01
C ASP A 437 -15.74 15.91 -11.53
N ILE A 438 -15.23 15.40 -12.64
CA ILE A 438 -14.10 15.97 -13.37
C ILE A 438 -14.53 16.25 -14.80
N SER A 439 -14.42 17.52 -15.20
CA SER A 439 -14.54 17.92 -16.60
C SER A 439 -13.15 18.06 -17.19
N MET A 440 -12.88 17.32 -18.27
CA MET A 440 -11.61 17.34 -18.98
C MET A 440 -11.82 17.69 -20.45
N THR A 441 -10.85 18.38 -21.04
CA THR A 441 -10.81 18.66 -22.49
C THR A 441 -9.45 18.32 -23.04
N ILE A 442 -9.42 17.50 -24.09
CA ILE A 442 -8.23 17.17 -24.88
C ILE A 442 -8.27 18.03 -26.13
N GLU A 443 -7.23 18.83 -26.36
CA GLU A 443 -7.07 19.70 -27.51
C GLU A 443 -5.78 19.32 -28.26
N VAL A 444 -5.90 19.12 -29.57
CA VAL A 444 -4.78 18.77 -30.46
C VAL A 444 -4.80 19.64 -31.72
N ASP A 445 -3.62 20.03 -32.21
CA ASP A 445 -3.50 20.91 -33.37
C ASP A 445 -3.83 20.21 -34.71
N ARG A 446 -3.63 18.90 -34.77
CA ARG A 446 -3.93 18.03 -35.91
C ARG A 446 -4.29 16.62 -35.44
N PRO A 447 -5.01 15.81 -36.24
CA PRO A 447 -5.36 14.46 -35.85
C PRO A 447 -4.15 13.63 -35.40
N VAL A 448 -4.27 12.97 -34.25
CA VAL A 448 -3.20 12.14 -33.67
C VAL A 448 -3.77 10.98 -32.87
N LYS A 449 -3.16 9.80 -33.02
CA LYS A 449 -3.54 8.60 -32.28
C LYS A 449 -2.68 8.47 -31.02
N PHE A 450 -3.33 8.34 -29.86
CA PHE A 450 -2.71 7.96 -28.59
C PHE A 450 -3.77 7.47 -27.60
N ASP A 451 -3.33 6.69 -26.62
CA ASP A 451 -4.16 6.19 -25.52
C ASP A 451 -4.20 7.21 -24.39
N LEU A 452 -5.40 7.65 -23.99
CA LEU A 452 -5.57 8.39 -22.74
C LEU A 452 -5.84 7.39 -21.61
N GLN A 453 -4.93 7.31 -20.65
CA GLN A 453 -5.00 6.37 -19.53
C GLN A 453 -5.46 7.13 -18.28
N LEU A 454 -6.65 6.84 -17.78
CA LEU A 454 -7.23 7.51 -16.62
C LEU A 454 -7.12 6.60 -15.41
N LEU A 455 -6.36 7.00 -14.38
CA LEU A 455 -6.27 6.22 -13.15
C LEU A 455 -7.63 6.21 -12.46
N VAL A 456 -8.20 5.03 -12.26
CA VAL A 456 -9.35 4.84 -11.37
C VAL A 456 -8.80 4.75 -9.94
N PRO A 457 -9.06 5.74 -9.06
CA PRO A 457 -8.54 5.69 -7.70
C PRO A 457 -9.03 4.43 -6.96
N GLY A 458 -8.19 3.87 -6.08
CA GLY A 458 -8.46 2.59 -5.40
C GLY A 458 -9.69 2.54 -4.50
N PHE A 459 -10.30 3.70 -4.16
CA PHE A 459 -11.54 3.75 -3.38
C PHE A 459 -12.81 3.72 -4.25
N VAL A 460 -12.70 3.93 -5.56
CA VAL A 460 -13.85 4.08 -6.46
C VAL A 460 -14.50 2.72 -6.71
N GLN A 461 -15.76 2.57 -6.30
CA GLN A 461 -16.56 1.36 -6.53
C GLN A 461 -17.52 1.51 -7.73
N SER A 462 -17.92 2.74 -8.05
CA SER A 462 -18.81 3.04 -9.16
C SER A 462 -18.55 4.44 -9.73
N GLY A 463 -18.94 4.64 -10.98
CA GLY A 463 -18.79 5.90 -11.68
C GLY A 463 -19.05 5.76 -13.17
N GLU A 464 -18.74 6.81 -13.92
CA GLU A 464 -18.80 6.80 -15.37
C GLU A 464 -17.75 7.71 -16.00
N VAL A 465 -17.27 7.33 -17.18
CA VAL A 465 -16.48 8.18 -18.06
C VAL A 465 -17.24 8.35 -19.37
N VAL A 466 -17.46 9.59 -19.79
CA VAL A 466 -18.12 9.93 -21.05
C VAL A 466 -17.15 10.68 -21.95
N VAL A 467 -16.84 10.09 -23.10
CA VAL A 467 -15.92 10.64 -24.10
C VAL A 467 -16.71 10.91 -25.37
N SER A 468 -16.90 12.18 -25.75
CA SER A 468 -17.67 12.54 -26.97
C SER A 468 -19.06 11.88 -27.06
N GLY A 469 -19.71 11.58 -25.93
CA GLY A 469 -21.02 10.92 -25.87
C GLY A 469 -20.96 9.40 -25.70
N SER A 470 -19.82 8.75 -25.92
CA SER A 470 -19.61 7.33 -25.60
C SER A 470 -19.36 7.15 -24.11
N LYS A 471 -20.16 6.30 -23.47
CA LYS A 471 -20.13 6.07 -22.02
C LYS A 471 -19.38 4.77 -21.69
N ILE A 472 -18.48 4.84 -20.71
CA ILE A 472 -17.75 3.72 -20.10
C ILE A 472 -18.20 3.66 -18.64
N THR A 473 -18.82 2.54 -18.25
CA THR A 473 -19.26 2.26 -16.86
C THR A 473 -18.52 1.10 -16.22
N ASP A 474 -17.77 0.33 -17.00
CA ASP A 474 -16.89 -0.70 -16.48
C ASP A 474 -15.65 -0.04 -15.88
N ILE A 475 -15.72 0.20 -14.57
CA ILE A 475 -14.71 0.92 -13.79
C ILE A 475 -14.20 -0.03 -12.71
N LYS A 476 -12.91 -0.37 -12.77
CA LYS A 476 -12.25 -1.22 -11.77
C LYS A 476 -11.29 -0.39 -10.91
N ALA A 477 -11.52 -0.42 -9.60
CA ALA A 477 -10.68 0.29 -8.63
C ALA A 477 -9.19 -0.04 -8.80
N GLY A 478 -8.34 1.00 -8.75
CA GLY A 478 -6.89 0.84 -8.79
C GLY A 478 -6.32 0.39 -10.14
N THR A 479 -7.05 0.61 -11.24
CA THR A 479 -6.63 0.29 -12.61
C THR A 479 -6.65 1.53 -13.51
N TYR A 480 -6.17 1.40 -14.76
CA TYR A 480 -6.34 2.45 -15.78
C TYR A 480 -7.51 2.13 -16.70
N ILE A 481 -8.39 3.12 -16.92
CA ILE A 481 -9.27 3.12 -18.09
C ILE A 481 -8.46 3.60 -19.28
N ASN A 482 -8.28 2.74 -20.29
CA ASN A 482 -7.52 3.07 -21.50
C ASN A 482 -8.47 3.48 -22.63
N ILE A 483 -8.49 4.77 -22.96
CA ILE A 483 -9.30 5.31 -24.07
C ILE A 483 -8.41 5.38 -25.31
N ARG A 484 -8.54 4.37 -26.18
CA ARG A 484 -7.79 4.26 -27.43
C ARG A 484 -8.54 4.97 -28.55
N ARG A 485 -8.00 6.06 -29.07
CA ARG A 485 -8.64 6.78 -30.18
C ARG A 485 -7.67 7.66 -30.96
N GLU A 486 -8.15 8.09 -32.12
CA GLU A 486 -7.63 9.29 -32.76
C GLU A 486 -8.32 10.52 -32.15
N TRP A 487 -7.51 11.49 -31.74
CA TRP A 487 -7.95 12.76 -31.18
C TRP A 487 -7.85 13.81 -32.28
N SER A 488 -8.87 14.68 -32.40
CA SER A 488 -8.88 15.78 -33.35
C SER A 488 -9.62 16.99 -32.75
N GLY A 489 -9.12 18.19 -33.03
CA GLY A 489 -9.70 19.43 -32.51
C GLY A 489 -9.80 19.45 -30.99
N LYS A 490 -11.01 19.75 -30.48
CA LYS A 490 -11.31 19.80 -29.03
C LYS A 490 -12.30 18.70 -28.68
N THR A 491 -11.90 17.84 -27.76
CA THR A 491 -12.68 16.67 -27.34
C THR A 491 -13.00 16.75 -25.85
N PRO A 492 -14.27 16.80 -25.45
CA PRO A 492 -14.66 16.75 -24.04
C PRO A 492 -14.62 15.32 -23.51
N VAL A 493 -14.12 15.18 -22.29
CA VAL A 493 -14.13 13.98 -21.47
C VAL A 493 -14.75 14.35 -20.13
N LYS A 494 -15.85 13.71 -19.74
CA LYS A 494 -16.46 13.87 -18.42
C LYS A 494 -16.21 12.61 -17.61
N ILE A 495 -15.81 12.77 -16.37
CA ILE A 495 -15.60 11.67 -15.43
C ILE A 495 -16.45 11.97 -14.22
N ARG A 496 -17.16 10.97 -13.72
CA ARG A 496 -17.81 11.02 -12.42
C ARG A 496 -17.39 9.79 -11.64
N PHE A 497 -16.79 9.99 -10.49
CA PHE A 497 -16.54 8.93 -9.51
C PHE A 497 -17.49 9.09 -8.33
N ASP A 498 -18.22 8.04 -7.97
CA ASP A 498 -19.04 8.11 -6.77
C ASP A 498 -18.13 8.05 -5.53
N MET A 499 -18.33 8.98 -4.60
CA MET A 499 -17.53 9.15 -3.38
C MET A 499 -18.38 9.06 -2.11
N PRO A 500 -19.01 7.91 -1.83
CA PRO A 500 -19.71 7.73 -0.56
C PRO A 500 -18.71 7.74 0.61
N PRO A 501 -19.14 8.11 1.83
CA PRO A 501 -18.33 7.87 3.02
C PRO A 501 -18.15 6.36 3.24
N VAL A 502 -16.93 5.94 3.56
CA VAL A 502 -16.58 4.54 3.83
C VAL A 502 -16.19 4.38 5.29
N LEU A 503 -16.78 3.37 5.95
CA LEU A 503 -16.43 2.97 7.30
C LEU A 503 -15.37 1.87 7.26
N HIS A 504 -14.19 2.16 7.79
CA HIS A 504 -13.10 1.20 7.91
C HIS A 504 -13.11 0.61 9.31
N THR A 505 -12.78 -0.67 9.46
CA THR A 505 -12.65 -1.27 10.80
C THR A 505 -11.29 -1.96 10.97
N ARG A 506 -10.72 -1.85 12.18
CA ARG A 506 -9.48 -2.54 12.54
C ARG A 506 -9.47 -2.84 14.03
N VAL A 507 -8.82 -3.92 14.41
CA VAL A 507 -8.62 -4.27 15.82
C VAL A 507 -7.29 -3.70 16.29
N TYR A 508 -7.34 -2.86 17.32
CA TYR A 508 -6.15 -2.38 18.02
C TYR A 508 -6.25 -2.78 19.49
N ASN A 509 -5.25 -3.48 20.01
CA ASN A 509 -5.19 -3.98 21.38
C ASN A 509 -6.48 -4.74 21.80
N GLY A 510 -6.96 -5.62 20.93
CA GLY A 510 -8.18 -6.41 21.14
C GLY A 510 -9.49 -5.62 21.08
N LYS A 511 -9.46 -4.33 20.72
CA LYS A 511 -10.65 -3.48 20.61
C LYS A 511 -10.92 -3.12 19.16
N LYS A 512 -12.13 -3.42 18.68
CA LYS A 512 -12.59 -2.97 17.35
C LYS A 512 -12.70 -1.45 17.34
N ARG A 513 -11.97 -0.82 16.42
CA ARG A 513 -12.00 0.60 16.11
C ARG A 513 -12.52 0.80 14.71
N TYR A 514 -13.00 2.00 14.42
CA TYR A 514 -13.28 2.41 13.06
C TYR A 514 -12.66 3.74 12.72
N ALA A 515 -12.50 3.94 11.43
CA ALA A 515 -12.13 5.20 10.81
C ALA A 515 -13.14 5.50 9.69
N ILE A 516 -13.23 6.76 9.30
CA ILE A 516 -14.10 7.19 8.21
C ILE A 516 -13.21 7.76 7.11
N SER A 517 -13.45 7.39 5.86
CA SER A 517 -12.88 8.08 4.70
C SER A 517 -13.99 8.55 3.77
N ARG A 518 -13.70 9.51 2.91
CA ARG A 518 -14.55 9.86 1.76
C ARG A 518 -13.64 10.24 0.61
N GLY A 519 -13.89 9.66 -0.56
CA GLY A 519 -12.95 9.78 -1.67
C GLY A 519 -11.55 9.32 -1.24
N PRO A 520 -10.48 10.04 -1.60
CA PRO A 520 -9.13 9.65 -1.23
C PRO A 520 -8.74 10.01 0.20
N VAL A 521 -9.54 10.78 0.95
CA VAL A 521 -9.08 11.29 2.25
C VAL A 521 -9.65 10.49 3.41
N VAL A 522 -8.77 10.15 4.35
CA VAL A 522 -9.11 9.66 5.69
C VAL A 522 -9.47 10.86 6.56
N LEU A 523 -10.52 10.73 7.35
CA LEU A 523 -10.97 11.77 8.28
C LEU A 523 -10.43 11.53 9.69
N ALA A 524 -10.18 12.62 10.41
CA ALA A 524 -9.81 12.61 11.80
C ALA A 524 -10.78 13.46 12.62
N LEU A 525 -11.21 12.94 13.77
CA LEU A 525 -11.92 13.71 14.78
C LEU A 525 -10.96 14.70 15.42
N GLU A 526 -11.23 15.99 15.29
CA GLU A 526 -10.38 17.05 15.85
C GLU A 526 -11.07 17.76 17.04
N LYS A 527 -12.40 17.90 16.99
CA LYS A 527 -13.14 18.59 18.06
C LYS A 527 -14.45 17.89 18.42
N ILE A 528 -14.74 17.87 19.71
CA ILE A 528 -16.01 17.38 20.28
C ILE A 528 -16.72 18.59 20.86
N MET A 529 -17.94 18.89 20.39
CA MET A 529 -18.73 20.05 20.84
C MET A 529 -19.47 19.74 22.15
N ALA A 530 -18.71 19.29 23.15
CA ALA A 530 -19.16 19.02 24.51
C ALA A 530 -17.95 19.07 25.44
N GLU A 531 -18.13 19.62 26.64
CA GLU A 531 -17.06 19.79 27.61
C GLU A 531 -16.64 18.46 28.26
N ASN A 532 -15.34 18.33 28.55
CA ASN A 532 -14.78 17.20 29.31
C ASN A 532 -15.07 15.81 28.71
N ILE A 533 -15.07 15.68 27.37
CA ILE A 533 -15.20 14.41 26.67
C ILE A 533 -13.96 14.17 25.82
N GLN A 534 -13.38 12.97 25.96
CA GLN A 534 -12.25 12.52 25.16
C GLN A 534 -12.72 11.78 23.89
N PRO A 535 -11.90 11.77 22.82
CA PRO A 535 -12.20 11.00 21.61
C PRO A 535 -12.44 9.50 21.82
N CYS A 536 -11.88 8.90 22.88
CA CYS A 536 -12.13 7.51 23.25
C CYS A 536 -13.49 7.27 23.93
N GLU A 537 -14.24 8.33 24.23
CA GLU A 537 -15.55 8.28 24.89
C GLU A 537 -16.71 8.58 23.92
N VAL A 538 -16.45 8.78 22.63
CA VAL A 538 -17.50 9.12 21.65
C VAL A 538 -17.64 8.09 20.55
N ILE A 539 -18.87 7.96 20.09
CA ILE A 539 -19.29 7.12 18.98
C ILE A 539 -20.05 8.00 17.98
N PRO A 540 -19.51 8.25 16.78
CA PRO A 540 -20.27 8.66 15.62
C PRO A 540 -21.53 7.83 15.33
N GLU A 541 -22.64 8.52 15.07
CA GLU A 541 -23.90 7.95 14.60
C GLU A 541 -23.85 7.77 13.08
N LEU A 542 -23.86 6.51 12.62
CA LEU A 542 -23.70 6.19 11.20
C LEU A 542 -24.78 6.81 10.31
N ASN A 543 -26.03 6.90 10.79
CA ASN A 543 -27.14 7.51 10.04
C ASN A 543 -26.94 9.01 9.78
N SER A 544 -26.03 9.67 10.51
CA SER A 544 -25.70 11.08 10.29
C SER A 544 -24.59 11.29 9.26
N LEU A 545 -23.87 10.23 8.84
CA LEU A 545 -22.79 10.32 7.85
C LEU A 545 -23.32 10.82 6.51
N ASP A 546 -24.32 10.15 5.95
CA ASP A 546 -24.88 10.52 4.64
C ASP A 546 -25.47 11.93 4.67
N GLN A 547 -26.12 12.32 5.78
CA GLN A 547 -26.64 13.67 5.96
C GLN A 547 -25.52 14.71 6.06
N ALA A 548 -24.40 14.37 6.70
CA ALA A 548 -23.28 15.28 6.86
C ALA A 548 -22.57 15.57 5.53
N PHE A 549 -22.59 14.61 4.60
CA PHE A 549 -22.04 14.78 3.25
C PHE A 549 -23.08 15.18 2.20
N SER A 550 -24.38 15.06 2.45
CA SER A 550 -25.44 15.43 1.49
C SER A 550 -25.56 16.93 1.25
N LYS A 551 -25.07 17.77 2.17
CA LYS A 551 -24.99 19.23 2.01
C LYS A 551 -23.76 19.70 1.22
N GLY A 552 -22.97 18.78 0.68
CA GLY A 552 -21.70 19.03 0.02
C GLY A 552 -20.55 19.08 1.02
N TRP A 553 -19.41 18.50 0.63
CA TRP A 553 -18.13 18.80 1.27
C TRP A 553 -17.78 20.26 0.96
N ALA A 554 -17.25 20.99 1.96
CA ALA A 554 -16.86 22.39 1.88
C ALA A 554 -16.51 22.86 0.45
N LYS A 555 -17.28 23.82 -0.09
CA LYS A 555 -16.83 24.61 -1.24
C LYS A 555 -15.52 25.31 -0.86
N ARG A 556 -14.62 25.53 -1.84
CA ARG A 556 -13.36 26.29 -1.67
C ARG A 556 -13.57 27.48 -0.71
N GLY A 557 -12.82 27.49 0.40
CA GLY A 557 -12.82 28.60 1.36
C GLY A 557 -13.76 28.47 2.56
N THR A 558 -14.56 27.40 2.68
CA THR A 558 -15.29 27.09 3.93
C THR A 558 -14.49 26.10 4.76
N GLN A 559 -14.54 26.20 6.10
CA GLN A 559 -13.81 25.28 6.99
C GLN A 559 -14.08 23.84 6.55
N ASN A 560 -13.03 23.13 6.10
CA ASN A 560 -13.08 21.74 5.59
C ASN A 560 -13.36 20.73 6.71
N ALA A 561 -14.39 21.02 7.48
CA ALA A 561 -14.85 20.26 8.60
C ALA A 561 -16.25 19.74 8.30
N VAL A 562 -16.49 18.49 8.65
CA VAL A 562 -17.80 17.86 8.57
C VAL A 562 -18.26 17.57 9.99
N ILE A 563 -19.49 18.00 10.29
CA ILE A 563 -20.11 17.74 11.59
C ILE A 563 -20.89 16.44 11.48
N ILE A 564 -20.44 15.43 12.20
CA ILE A 564 -21.10 14.14 12.32
C ILE A 564 -21.72 14.08 13.71
N LYS A 565 -22.98 13.64 13.81
CA LYS A 565 -23.63 13.47 15.10
C LYS A 565 -23.02 12.26 15.81
N GLY A 566 -22.92 12.31 17.14
CA GLY A 566 -22.37 11.22 17.93
C GLY A 566 -23.00 11.11 19.31
N LYS A 567 -22.63 10.06 20.04
CA LYS A 567 -23.06 9.80 21.42
C LYS A 567 -21.86 9.57 22.32
N LYS A 568 -21.97 10.01 23.57
CA LYS A 568 -21.02 9.62 24.62
C LYS A 568 -21.26 8.17 25.01
N ILE A 569 -20.18 7.41 25.20
CA ILE A 569 -20.20 6.07 25.77
C ILE A 569 -20.49 6.21 27.27
N SER A 570 -21.72 5.92 27.73
CA SER A 570 -22.03 5.89 29.17
C SER A 570 -21.79 4.50 29.75
N SER A 571 -21.17 4.41 30.92
CA SER A 571 -21.01 3.17 31.69
C SER A 571 -22.29 2.74 32.42
N GLU A 572 -23.32 3.59 32.48
CA GLU A 572 -24.54 3.36 33.25
C GLU A 572 -25.82 3.70 32.45
N SER A 573 -26.76 2.75 32.52
CA SER A 573 -28.20 2.73 32.18
C SER A 573 -28.85 3.78 31.25
N LYS A 574 -29.63 3.24 30.29
CA LYS A 574 -30.87 3.78 29.69
C LYS A 574 -31.40 5.10 30.28
N LYS A 575 -30.91 6.24 29.80
CA LYS A 575 -31.64 7.52 29.74
C LYS A 575 -30.93 8.44 28.73
N SER A 576 -31.67 8.86 27.71
CA SER A 576 -31.37 9.90 26.71
C SER A 576 -29.91 10.40 26.69
N SER A 577 -29.02 9.78 25.90
CA SER A 577 -27.74 10.41 25.58
C SER A 577 -28.03 11.61 24.67
N SER A 578 -27.74 12.82 25.12
CA SER A 578 -27.75 14.00 24.24
C SER A 578 -26.84 13.72 23.05
N THR A 579 -27.35 13.96 21.84
CA THR A 579 -26.55 13.90 20.63
C THR A 579 -25.48 15.00 20.68
N ILE A 580 -24.23 14.64 20.41
CA ILE A 580 -23.06 15.52 20.46
C ILE A 580 -22.58 15.77 19.03
N ASP A 581 -22.17 17.01 18.74
CA ASP A 581 -21.57 17.35 17.46
C ASP A 581 -20.08 17.01 17.48
N LEU A 582 -19.67 16.16 16.53
CA LEU A 582 -18.30 15.72 16.35
C LEU A 582 -17.75 16.36 15.07
N VAL A 583 -16.69 17.14 15.20
CA VAL A 583 -16.07 17.87 14.10
C VAL A 583 -14.92 17.04 13.53
N PHE A 584 -15.13 16.52 12.34
CA PHE A 584 -14.12 15.79 11.58
C PHE A 584 -13.49 16.69 10.54
N LYS A 585 -12.20 16.52 10.29
CA LYS A 585 -11.47 17.14 9.17
C LYS A 585 -10.72 16.07 8.39
N PRO A 586 -10.36 16.30 7.12
CA PRO A 586 -9.35 15.50 6.43
C PRO A 586 -8.09 15.39 7.31
N TYR A 587 -7.53 14.19 7.45
CA TYR A 587 -6.36 13.95 8.30
C TYR A 587 -5.17 14.83 7.89
N CYS A 588 -5.03 15.09 6.59
CA CYS A 588 -4.04 16.00 6.02
C CYS A 588 -4.22 17.47 6.45
N GLN A 589 -5.37 17.87 7.00
CA GLN A 589 -5.69 19.21 7.51
C GLN A 589 -5.99 19.25 9.01
N ALA A 590 -6.23 18.11 9.65
CA ALA A 590 -6.52 18.02 11.07
C ALA A 590 -5.25 18.22 11.92
N GLY A 591 -5.38 18.83 13.10
CA GLY A 591 -4.32 19.02 14.08
C GLY A 591 -3.27 20.06 13.69
N MET A 592 -3.56 20.91 12.69
CA MET A 592 -2.66 22.01 12.27
C MET A 592 -2.46 23.02 13.39
N ASP A 593 -3.53 23.32 14.13
CA ASP A 593 -3.52 24.29 15.23
C ASP A 593 -3.15 23.66 16.59
N HIS A 594 -2.37 22.57 16.57
CA HIS A 594 -1.96 21.78 17.75
C HIS A 594 -3.11 21.10 18.54
N GLU A 595 -4.27 20.97 17.91
CA GLU A 595 -5.41 20.21 18.43
C GLU A 595 -5.11 18.70 18.51
N VAL A 596 -5.81 18.02 19.43
CA VAL A 596 -5.74 16.56 19.55
C VAL A 596 -6.62 15.94 18.47
N ILE A 597 -6.04 15.07 17.66
CA ILE A 597 -6.77 14.35 16.62
C ILE A 597 -6.89 12.86 16.95
N ASN A 598 -7.93 12.20 16.41
CA ASN A 598 -8.02 10.74 16.39
C ASN A 598 -8.68 10.25 15.10
N ILE A 599 -7.99 9.36 14.37
CA ILE A 599 -8.57 8.65 13.23
C ILE A 599 -9.42 7.46 13.70
N TRP A 600 -8.89 6.67 14.64
CA TRP A 600 -9.48 5.40 15.06
C TRP A 600 -10.34 5.55 16.32
N LEU A 601 -11.66 5.63 16.11
CA LEU A 601 -12.65 5.85 17.16
C LEU A 601 -13.23 4.52 17.70
N PRO A 602 -13.76 4.49 18.93
CA PRO A 602 -14.45 3.32 19.48
C PRO A 602 -15.71 2.99 18.67
N SER A 603 -15.90 1.72 18.28
CA SER A 603 -17.03 1.20 17.46
C SER A 603 -18.42 1.74 17.82
N PRO A 604 -19.27 2.13 16.83
CA PRO A 604 -20.65 2.53 17.09
C PRO A 604 -21.55 1.38 17.47
N ILE A 605 -21.12 0.19 17.09
CA ILE A 605 -21.76 -1.06 17.43
C ILE A 605 -21.25 -1.42 18.83
N GLN A 606 -21.81 -0.75 19.82
CA GLN A 606 -22.08 -1.36 21.12
C GLN A 606 -23.54 -1.85 21.13
N LYS A 607 -23.93 -2.73 20.20
CA LYS A 607 -24.89 -3.73 20.63
C LYS A 607 -24.15 -4.52 21.69
N LYS A 608 -24.65 -4.47 22.94
CA LYS A 608 -24.10 -5.16 24.11
C LYS A 608 -23.38 -6.41 23.64
N ASP A 609 -22.06 -6.32 23.63
CA ASP A 609 -21.24 -7.50 23.63
C ASP A 609 -21.55 -8.16 24.98
N PRO A 610 -22.19 -9.33 25.04
CA PRO A 610 -22.26 -10.03 26.31
C PRO A 610 -20.85 -10.45 26.76
N ILE A 611 -19.80 -10.32 25.93
CA ILE A 611 -18.57 -11.10 26.12
C ILE A 611 -17.48 -10.39 26.94
N ALA A 612 -17.58 -9.09 27.28
CA ALA A 612 -16.49 -8.40 27.98
C ALA A 612 -16.82 -7.96 29.43
N LYS A 613 -17.33 -8.89 30.26
CA LYS A 613 -17.06 -9.00 31.72
C LYS A 613 -17.81 -10.21 32.32
N LYS A 614 -17.49 -11.39 31.82
CA LYS A 614 -17.33 -12.54 32.71
C LYS A 614 -15.96 -13.09 32.41
N LYS A 615 -15.22 -13.48 33.44
CA LYS A 615 -14.38 -14.68 33.31
C LYS A 615 -15.35 -15.75 32.83
N TYR A 616 -15.47 -15.93 31.52
CA TYR A 616 -16.27 -17.01 30.98
C TYR A 616 -15.49 -18.27 31.34
N LYS A 617 -15.99 -18.97 32.35
CA LYS A 617 -15.66 -20.38 32.54
C LYS A 617 -15.76 -21.02 31.16
N THR A 618 -14.72 -21.76 30.80
CA THR A 618 -14.54 -22.59 29.61
C THR A 618 -15.62 -23.68 29.53
N GLY A 619 -16.89 -23.29 29.45
CA GLY A 619 -18.01 -24.21 29.37
C GLY A 619 -19.30 -23.55 29.78
N VAL A 620 -20.06 -23.06 28.80
CA VAL A 620 -21.52 -23.22 28.69
C VAL A 620 -21.91 -23.04 27.22
N GLY A 621 -21.80 -24.10 26.40
CA GLY A 621 -22.91 -24.42 25.51
C GLY A 621 -24.06 -24.90 26.39
N GLY A 622 -25.32 -24.72 25.98
CA GLY A 622 -26.46 -25.18 26.77
C GLY A 622 -26.23 -26.62 27.25
N THR A 623 -26.50 -26.91 28.51
CA THR A 623 -26.54 -28.29 29.01
C THR A 623 -27.60 -29.04 28.20
N GLY A 624 -27.18 -29.74 27.14
CA GLY A 624 -28.06 -30.35 26.14
C GLY A 624 -27.69 -30.11 24.67
N ALA A 625 -26.70 -29.29 24.35
CA ALA A 625 -26.26 -29.07 22.96
C ALA A 625 -25.74 -30.38 22.32
N LYS A 626 -26.33 -30.74 21.17
CA LYS A 626 -26.00 -31.95 20.38
C LYS A 626 -25.04 -31.68 19.22
N ILE A 627 -24.69 -30.42 18.97
CA ILE A 627 -23.74 -30.02 17.92
C ILE A 627 -22.43 -29.58 18.58
N ALA A 628 -21.32 -30.24 18.27
CA ALA A 628 -20.00 -29.78 18.65
C ALA A 628 -19.48 -28.74 17.65
N LEU A 629 -18.96 -27.62 18.14
CA LEU A 629 -18.21 -26.66 17.33
C LEU A 629 -16.73 -26.84 17.67
N LEU A 630 -15.97 -27.44 16.76
CA LEU A 630 -14.51 -27.56 16.92
C LEU A 630 -13.90 -26.15 17.04
N PRO A 631 -12.75 -25.97 17.74
CA PRO A 631 -12.19 -24.65 18.05
C PRO A 631 -12.28 -23.69 16.86
N PRO A 632 -13.25 -22.75 16.84
CA PRO A 632 -13.60 -22.08 15.60
C PRO A 632 -12.76 -20.84 15.39
N ARG A 633 -12.43 -20.52 14.13
CA ARG A 633 -12.09 -19.15 13.75
C ARG A 633 -13.35 -18.29 13.93
N GLN A 634 -13.26 -17.23 14.74
CA GLN A 634 -14.44 -16.45 15.18
C GLN A 634 -14.82 -15.31 14.22
N ASP A 635 -14.11 -15.16 13.10
CA ASP A 635 -14.25 -14.11 12.09
C ASP A 635 -14.79 -14.61 10.75
N GLY A 636 -15.00 -15.92 10.56
CA GLY A 636 -15.50 -16.51 9.31
C GLY A 636 -17.03 -16.48 9.15
N PRO A 637 -17.55 -16.63 7.91
CA PRO A 637 -18.97 -16.51 7.56
C PRO A 637 -19.83 -17.56 8.27
N GLY A 638 -19.34 -18.80 8.42
CA GLY A 638 -20.04 -19.82 9.19
C GLY A 638 -20.23 -19.45 10.67
N PHE A 639 -19.22 -18.83 11.29
CA PHE A 639 -19.29 -18.40 12.70
C PHE A 639 -20.16 -17.15 12.85
N ALA A 640 -20.08 -16.22 11.89
CA ALA A 640 -20.97 -15.07 11.81
C ALA A 640 -22.44 -15.51 11.69
N TYR A 641 -22.73 -16.44 10.77
CA TYR A 641 -24.05 -16.99 10.55
C TYR A 641 -24.63 -17.68 11.80
N LEU A 642 -23.83 -18.49 12.52
CA LEU A 642 -24.25 -19.10 13.80
C LEU A 642 -24.67 -18.05 14.83
N LYS A 643 -23.96 -16.92 14.86
CA LYS A 643 -24.21 -15.83 15.81
C LYS A 643 -25.43 -15.00 15.40
N GLU A 644 -25.59 -14.71 14.12
CA GLU A 644 -26.67 -13.88 13.57
C GLU A 644 -28.02 -14.59 13.63
N ASN A 645 -28.04 -15.91 13.44
CA ASN A 645 -29.24 -16.75 13.49
C ASN A 645 -29.50 -17.38 14.86
N ASN A 646 -28.80 -16.93 15.92
CA ASN A 646 -28.93 -17.45 17.30
C ASN A 646 -28.71 -18.97 17.44
N LEU A 647 -27.98 -19.60 16.51
CA LEU A 647 -27.69 -21.03 16.52
C LEU A 647 -26.58 -21.42 17.50
N MET A 648 -25.83 -20.45 18.03
CA MET A 648 -24.82 -20.68 19.08
C MET A 648 -25.36 -21.45 20.29
N GLY A 649 -26.65 -21.28 20.63
CA GLY A 649 -27.30 -22.00 21.73
C GLY A 649 -27.50 -23.51 21.48
N LYS A 650 -27.54 -23.93 20.21
CA LYS A 650 -27.62 -25.35 19.80
C LYS A 650 -26.24 -26.01 19.72
N THR A 651 -25.18 -25.21 19.72
CA THR A 651 -23.79 -25.66 19.61
C THR A 651 -23.06 -25.64 20.95
N ARG A 652 -22.01 -26.45 21.06
CA ARG A 652 -21.03 -26.38 22.13
C ARG A 652 -19.63 -26.26 21.54
N VAL A 653 -18.96 -25.15 21.82
CA VAL A 653 -17.54 -24.99 21.52
C VAL A 653 -16.74 -26.02 22.32
N ILE A 654 -15.96 -26.82 21.60
CA ILE A 654 -15.04 -27.80 22.15
C ILE A 654 -13.66 -27.14 22.23
N THR A 655 -13.06 -27.09 23.42
CA THR A 655 -11.67 -26.61 23.58
C THR A 655 -10.67 -27.62 23.02
N GLU A 656 -9.42 -27.23 22.77
CA GLU A 656 -8.40 -28.13 22.23
C GLU A 656 -8.09 -29.32 23.16
N THR A 657 -8.22 -29.11 24.48
CA THR A 657 -8.07 -30.19 25.46
C THR A 657 -9.29 -31.11 25.50
N GLU A 658 -10.50 -30.58 25.35
CA GLU A 658 -11.73 -31.38 25.25
C GLU A 658 -11.80 -32.17 23.94
N LEU A 659 -11.25 -31.64 22.85
CA LEU A 659 -11.24 -32.30 21.54
C LEU A 659 -10.55 -33.67 21.60
N ILE A 660 -9.42 -33.76 22.30
CA ILE A 660 -8.64 -34.99 22.44
C ILE A 660 -9.09 -35.87 23.62
N ASP A 661 -10.09 -35.44 24.40
CA ASP A 661 -10.68 -36.23 25.47
C ASP A 661 -11.93 -36.96 24.96
N LYS A 662 -11.83 -38.29 24.84
CA LYS A 662 -12.91 -39.18 24.36
C LYS A 662 -14.20 -39.10 25.20
N LYS A 663 -14.13 -38.66 26.45
CA LYS A 663 -15.32 -38.44 27.29
C LYS A 663 -15.97 -37.08 27.02
N ALA A 664 -15.17 -36.09 26.61
CA ALA A 664 -15.62 -34.75 26.36
C ALA A 664 -16.19 -34.58 24.95
N PHE A 665 -15.58 -35.21 23.94
CA PHE A 665 -15.95 -35.20 22.53
C PHE A 665 -16.09 -36.64 21.97
N ASN A 666 -17.32 -37.03 21.62
CA ASN A 666 -17.69 -38.33 21.03
C ASN A 666 -19.03 -38.22 20.27
N ALA A 667 -19.33 -39.19 19.41
CA ALA A 667 -20.51 -39.16 18.54
C ALA A 667 -21.84 -39.34 19.30
N GLU A 668 -21.83 -40.07 20.43
CA GLU A 668 -23.01 -40.24 21.29
C GLU A 668 -23.49 -38.90 21.88
N LYS A 669 -22.52 -38.08 22.31
CA LYS A 669 -22.77 -36.76 22.89
C LYS A 669 -23.04 -35.71 21.81
N TYR A 670 -22.31 -35.76 20.70
CA TYR A 670 -22.49 -34.85 19.58
C TYR A 670 -22.63 -35.65 18.28
N PRO A 671 -23.85 -35.95 17.82
CA PRO A 671 -24.06 -36.60 16.53
C PRO A 671 -23.46 -35.80 15.36
N VAL A 672 -23.31 -34.48 15.52
CA VAL A 672 -22.70 -33.59 14.54
C VAL A 672 -21.58 -32.74 15.16
N ALA A 673 -20.46 -32.64 14.45
CA ALA A 673 -19.36 -31.73 14.74
C ALA A 673 -19.12 -30.79 13.55
N ILE A 674 -18.88 -29.50 13.81
CA ILE A 674 -18.63 -28.50 12.78
C ILE A 674 -17.20 -27.99 12.90
N TYR A 675 -16.49 -27.99 11.78
CA TYR A 675 -15.16 -27.42 11.62
C TYR A 675 -15.23 -26.11 10.82
N MET A 676 -14.74 -25.00 11.38
CA MET A 676 -14.81 -23.66 10.76
C MET A 676 -13.44 -23.00 10.54
N ALA A 677 -12.46 -23.80 10.11
CA ALA A 677 -11.05 -23.39 9.93
C ALA A 677 -10.34 -22.89 11.21
N GLY A 678 -9.00 -22.96 11.21
CA GLY A 678 -8.12 -22.48 12.28
C GLY A 678 -6.82 -23.26 12.33
N GLU A 679 -5.76 -22.82 11.65
CA GLU A 679 -4.47 -23.55 11.54
C GLU A 679 -3.79 -23.90 12.88
N ARG A 680 -4.23 -23.25 13.97
CA ARG A 680 -3.64 -23.43 15.29
C ARG A 680 -3.98 -24.75 15.97
N TYR A 681 -5.11 -25.42 15.68
CA TYR A 681 -5.48 -26.63 16.45
C TYR A 681 -4.53 -27.81 16.25
N VAL A 682 -3.82 -27.91 15.11
CA VAL A 682 -2.81 -28.98 14.93
C VAL A 682 -1.56 -28.74 15.78
N THR A 683 -1.29 -27.47 16.11
CA THR A 683 -0.15 -27.02 16.93
C THR A 683 -0.47 -26.88 18.42
N THR A 684 -1.74 -26.74 18.80
CA THR A 684 -2.18 -26.52 20.19
C THR A 684 -2.72 -27.78 20.89
N VAL A 685 -2.70 -28.93 20.23
CA VAL A 685 -2.94 -30.23 20.87
C VAL A 685 -1.68 -30.71 21.60
N LYS A 686 -1.85 -31.57 22.62
CA LYS A 686 -0.76 -32.03 23.49
C LYS A 686 0.40 -32.69 22.72
N LYS A 687 0.14 -33.31 21.56
CA LYS A 687 1.15 -33.83 20.62
C LYS A 687 0.69 -33.62 19.18
N LYS A 688 1.65 -33.37 18.27
CA LYS A 688 1.39 -33.26 16.81
C LYS A 688 0.55 -34.47 16.34
N GLY A 689 -0.56 -34.20 15.67
CA GLY A 689 -1.46 -35.22 15.11
C GLY A 689 -2.58 -35.74 16.02
N ASP A 690 -2.62 -35.37 17.31
CA ASP A 690 -3.65 -35.86 18.23
C ASP A 690 -5.07 -35.36 17.88
N GLY A 691 -5.19 -34.14 17.32
CA GLY A 691 -6.48 -33.60 16.87
C GLY A 691 -7.07 -34.38 15.69
N ALA A 692 -6.24 -34.71 14.68
CA ALA A 692 -6.67 -35.55 13.56
C ALA A 692 -7.10 -36.95 14.03
N LYS A 693 -6.33 -37.56 14.93
CA LYS A 693 -6.69 -38.85 15.56
C LYS A 693 -8.02 -38.77 16.32
N ALA A 694 -8.29 -37.66 17.00
CA ALA A 694 -9.56 -37.47 17.71
C ALA A 694 -10.75 -37.44 16.74
N ILE A 695 -10.60 -36.77 15.60
CA ILE A 695 -11.63 -36.71 14.55
C ILE A 695 -11.82 -38.07 13.89
N LEU A 696 -10.73 -38.79 13.56
CA LEU A 696 -10.83 -40.16 13.05
C LEU A 696 -11.58 -41.06 14.05
N ASN A 697 -11.27 -40.97 15.34
CA ASN A 697 -11.98 -41.74 16.38
C ASN A 697 -13.45 -41.33 16.51
N TYR A 698 -13.79 -40.05 16.29
CA TYR A 698 -15.16 -39.55 16.27
C TYR A 698 -15.95 -40.14 15.09
N LEU A 699 -15.35 -40.21 13.90
CA LEU A 699 -15.93 -40.84 12.72
C LEU A 699 -16.14 -42.35 12.90
N LYS A 700 -15.19 -43.06 13.55
CA LYS A 700 -15.34 -44.50 13.90
C LYS A 700 -16.56 -44.81 14.76
N GLN A 701 -17.09 -43.81 15.46
CA GLN A 701 -18.28 -43.94 16.30
C GLN A 701 -19.57 -43.59 15.56
N GLY A 702 -19.51 -43.35 14.25
CA GLY A 702 -20.65 -42.94 13.44
C GLY A 702 -20.97 -41.44 13.47
N GLY A 703 -20.07 -40.61 13.97
CA GLY A 703 -20.26 -39.15 14.01
C GLY A 703 -20.23 -38.50 12.62
N MET A 704 -20.88 -37.34 12.48
CA MET A 704 -20.87 -36.54 11.26
C MET A 704 -20.03 -35.28 11.45
N ILE A 705 -19.03 -35.06 10.60
CA ILE A 705 -18.26 -33.80 10.57
C ILE A 705 -18.68 -32.93 9.39
N VAL A 706 -18.95 -31.65 9.65
CA VAL A 706 -19.28 -30.65 8.63
C VAL A 706 -18.10 -29.69 8.50
N PHE A 707 -17.50 -29.64 7.32
CA PHE A 707 -16.40 -28.72 6.99
C PHE A 707 -16.97 -27.43 6.39
N LEU A 708 -16.83 -26.32 7.11
CA LEU A 708 -17.15 -24.95 6.70
C LEU A 708 -15.88 -24.08 6.71
N PRO A 709 -14.90 -24.32 5.83
CA PRO A 709 -13.65 -23.58 5.81
C PRO A 709 -13.85 -22.08 5.47
N TYR A 710 -12.92 -21.23 5.92
CA TYR A 710 -12.90 -19.78 5.65
C TYR A 710 -11.49 -19.30 5.25
N GLU A 711 -11.42 -18.36 4.30
CA GLU A 711 -10.20 -17.88 3.60
C GLU A 711 -9.49 -19.01 2.81
N PRO A 712 -8.53 -18.74 1.91
CA PRO A 712 -7.92 -19.82 1.15
C PRO A 712 -7.24 -20.79 2.10
N TRP A 713 -7.76 -22.02 2.07
CA TRP A 713 -7.11 -23.18 2.62
C TRP A 713 -5.69 -23.26 2.05
N PRO A 714 -4.62 -23.24 2.86
CA PRO A 714 -3.26 -23.42 2.36
C PRO A 714 -3.04 -24.87 1.96
N MET A 715 -3.63 -25.30 0.85
CA MET A 715 -3.05 -26.37 0.05
C MET A 715 -2.15 -25.64 -0.94
N TYR A 716 -0.84 -25.63 -0.67
CA TYR A 716 0.22 -25.00 -1.45
C TYR A 716 0.37 -23.47 -1.34
N HIS A 717 1.16 -23.06 -0.35
CA HIS A 717 2.20 -22.05 -0.60
C HIS A 717 3.54 -22.80 -0.65
N GLY A 718 3.97 -23.17 -1.86
CA GLY A 718 5.30 -23.73 -2.12
C GLY A 718 5.27 -24.88 -3.11
N LEU A 719 5.59 -24.59 -4.37
CA LEU A 719 6.29 -25.51 -5.28
C LEU A 719 7.11 -24.64 -6.26
N GLU A 720 8.35 -24.32 -5.89
CA GLU A 720 9.45 -24.56 -6.80
C GLU A 720 10.00 -25.95 -6.44
N ASP A 721 10.44 -26.69 -7.46
CA ASP A 721 10.87 -28.09 -7.45
C ASP A 721 11.54 -28.61 -6.15
N GLY A 722 10.89 -29.57 -5.48
CA GLY A 722 11.60 -30.63 -4.75
C GLY A 722 11.68 -30.57 -3.21
N GLU A 723 10.94 -29.73 -2.49
CA GLU A 723 10.90 -29.79 -1.01
C GLU A 723 9.62 -30.43 -0.45
N GLU A 724 9.77 -31.52 0.31
CA GLU A 724 8.69 -32.12 1.11
C GLU A 724 8.40 -31.25 2.36
N THR A 725 7.20 -30.67 2.45
CA THR A 725 6.78 -29.83 3.59
C THR A 725 6.02 -30.65 4.65
N GLU A 726 6.67 -31.01 5.75
CA GLU A 726 6.07 -31.81 6.84
C GLU A 726 5.16 -31.05 7.84
N ASP A 727 4.94 -29.73 7.71
CA ASP A 727 4.38 -28.94 8.82
C ASP A 727 3.23 -27.95 8.57
N GLN A 728 2.70 -27.80 7.34
CA GLN A 728 1.51 -26.94 7.08
C GLN A 728 0.22 -27.69 6.73
N ASP A 729 0.27 -29.02 6.76
CA ASP A 729 -0.80 -29.83 6.19
C ASP A 729 -2.17 -29.67 6.92
N ILE A 730 -3.24 -29.50 6.15
CA ILE A 730 -4.58 -29.07 6.59
C ILE A 730 -5.33 -30.23 7.26
N MET A 731 -6.32 -29.94 8.15
CA MET A 731 -7.13 -30.98 8.81
C MET A 731 -7.59 -32.08 7.86
N PHE A 732 -8.13 -31.69 6.71
CA PHE A 732 -8.79 -32.58 5.77
C PHE A 732 -7.81 -33.59 5.16
N ASN A 733 -6.62 -33.17 4.71
CA ASN A 733 -5.61 -34.14 4.23
C ASN A 733 -4.86 -34.83 5.37
N LYS A 734 -4.76 -34.24 6.56
CA LYS A 734 -4.26 -34.97 7.75
C LYS A 734 -5.16 -36.13 8.17
N LEU A 735 -6.35 -36.27 7.58
CA LEU A 735 -7.19 -37.46 7.69
C LEU A 735 -6.84 -38.52 6.64
N ASN A 736 -5.58 -38.63 6.17
CA ASN A 736 -5.09 -39.61 5.18
C ASN A 736 -5.63 -41.06 5.31
N ASN A 737 -6.03 -41.51 6.51
CA ASN A 737 -6.65 -42.83 6.71
C ASN A 737 -8.12 -42.94 6.24
N LEU A 738 -8.69 -41.86 5.72
CA LEU A 738 -10.06 -41.81 5.22
C LEU A 738 -10.15 -42.01 3.71
N GLU A 739 -9.03 -41.95 2.98
CA GLU A 739 -9.02 -42.00 1.51
C GLU A 739 -10.05 -41.02 0.95
N VAL A 740 -9.83 -39.73 1.24
CA VAL A 740 -10.58 -38.61 0.68
C VAL A 740 -9.57 -37.50 0.43
N SER A 741 -9.38 -37.15 -0.83
CA SER A 741 -8.47 -36.08 -1.24
C SER A 741 -9.23 -34.96 -1.96
N LEU A 742 -8.57 -33.81 -2.06
CA LEU A 742 -9.11 -32.64 -2.74
C LEU A 742 -8.20 -32.26 -3.91
N ILE A 743 -8.81 -32.02 -5.07
CA ILE A 743 -8.12 -31.53 -6.26
C ILE A 743 -7.88 -30.02 -6.09
N GLY A 744 -6.61 -29.63 -6.11
CA GLY A 744 -6.20 -28.23 -6.13
C GLY A 744 -6.13 -27.68 -7.55
N VAL A 745 -7.03 -26.77 -7.91
CA VAL A 745 -7.01 -26.09 -9.21
C VAL A 745 -6.69 -24.62 -8.99
N GLU A 746 -5.56 -24.18 -9.55
CA GLU A 746 -5.03 -22.84 -9.28
C GLU A 746 -5.62 -21.77 -10.21
N GLU A 747 -5.98 -22.13 -11.45
CA GLU A 747 -6.50 -21.22 -12.48
C GLU A 747 -7.72 -21.84 -13.20
N PRO A 748 -8.91 -21.84 -12.58
CA PRO A 748 -10.12 -22.32 -13.25
C PRO A 748 -10.56 -21.34 -14.36
N SER A 749 -11.11 -21.88 -15.46
CA SER A 749 -11.63 -21.07 -16.58
C SER A 749 -12.76 -20.11 -16.15
N GLU A 750 -12.84 -18.93 -16.77
CA GLU A 750 -13.88 -17.93 -16.52
C GLU A 750 -15.31 -18.36 -16.96
N SER A 751 -15.44 -19.47 -17.69
CA SER A 751 -16.70 -19.95 -18.27
C SER A 751 -17.37 -21.12 -17.54
N LEU A 752 -16.94 -21.44 -16.33
CA LEU A 752 -17.38 -22.64 -15.62
C LEU A 752 -18.78 -22.49 -15.02
N LYS A 753 -19.48 -23.61 -14.90
CA LYS A 753 -20.84 -23.69 -14.35
C LYS A 753 -20.86 -24.57 -13.12
N ILE A 754 -21.57 -24.11 -12.09
CA ILE A 754 -21.90 -24.95 -10.94
C ILE A 754 -23.16 -25.72 -11.27
N GLU A 755 -23.07 -27.05 -11.22
CA GLU A 755 -24.17 -27.96 -11.42
C GLU A 755 -24.69 -28.45 -10.07
N PHE A 756 -26.01 -28.35 -9.88
CA PHE A 756 -26.67 -28.93 -8.72
C PHE A 756 -27.17 -30.33 -9.06
N ASN A 757 -26.74 -31.31 -8.28
CA ASN A 757 -27.25 -32.67 -8.41
C ASN A 757 -28.71 -32.70 -7.92
N ASN A 758 -29.65 -32.88 -8.84
CA ASN A 758 -31.08 -32.91 -8.52
C ASN A 758 -31.55 -34.26 -7.97
N GLU A 759 -30.74 -35.32 -8.09
CA GLU A 759 -31.10 -36.68 -7.70
C GLU A 759 -30.73 -36.99 -6.24
N GLN A 760 -29.83 -36.21 -5.64
CA GLN A 760 -29.49 -36.37 -4.22
C GLN A 760 -30.63 -35.94 -3.30
N ASN A 761 -30.75 -36.65 -2.16
CA ASN A 761 -31.76 -36.39 -1.13
C ASN A 761 -31.17 -35.85 0.19
N ILE A 762 -29.90 -35.44 0.17
CA ILE A 762 -29.12 -34.96 1.32
C ILE A 762 -29.50 -33.51 1.70
N ILE A 763 -29.28 -32.56 0.79
CA ILE A 763 -29.59 -31.13 1.02
C ILE A 763 -30.48 -30.62 -0.10
N LYS A 764 -31.75 -30.38 0.21
CA LYS A 764 -32.78 -29.95 -0.76
C LYS A 764 -32.95 -28.44 -0.79
N GLY A 765 -33.33 -27.91 -1.96
CA GLY A 765 -33.70 -26.51 -2.13
C GLY A 765 -32.51 -25.55 -2.13
N LEU A 766 -31.34 -26.01 -2.60
CA LEU A 766 -30.22 -25.15 -2.91
C LEU A 766 -30.52 -24.31 -4.18
N PRO A 767 -29.86 -23.14 -4.36
CA PRO A 767 -30.08 -22.31 -5.54
C PRO A 767 -29.71 -23.05 -6.84
N GLY A 768 -30.65 -23.18 -7.78
CA GLY A 768 -30.45 -23.97 -9.02
C GLY A 768 -29.52 -23.34 -10.07
N ASN A 769 -29.24 -22.04 -9.97
CA ASN A 769 -28.24 -21.34 -10.77
C ASN A 769 -27.34 -20.54 -9.82
N MET A 770 -26.06 -20.89 -9.74
CA MET A 770 -25.05 -20.16 -8.98
C MET A 770 -23.94 -19.73 -9.92
N LYS A 771 -23.61 -18.43 -9.86
CA LYS A 771 -22.44 -17.92 -10.56
C LYS A 771 -21.21 -18.32 -9.77
N LEU A 772 -20.14 -18.67 -10.48
CA LEU A 772 -18.85 -18.82 -9.82
C LEU A 772 -18.38 -17.50 -9.21
N PRO A 773 -17.59 -17.56 -8.13
CA PRO A 773 -16.85 -16.41 -7.63
C PRO A 773 -16.05 -15.77 -8.77
N THR A 774 -16.27 -14.48 -9.03
CA THR A 774 -15.51 -13.72 -10.05
C THR A 774 -14.44 -12.82 -9.43
N ASP A 775 -14.43 -12.67 -8.11
CA ASP A 775 -13.53 -11.81 -7.36
C ASP A 775 -12.91 -12.57 -6.17
N GLY A 776 -11.70 -12.16 -5.77
CA GLY A 776 -10.93 -12.78 -4.70
C GLY A 776 -10.09 -13.97 -5.17
N ASP A 777 -9.76 -14.88 -4.24
CA ASP A 777 -9.02 -16.10 -4.56
C ASP A 777 -9.91 -17.07 -5.37
N LEU A 778 -9.49 -17.38 -6.60
CA LEU A 778 -10.24 -18.23 -7.54
C LEU A 778 -9.85 -19.71 -7.41
N ARG A 779 -8.89 -20.05 -6.56
CA ARG A 779 -8.39 -21.42 -6.44
C ARG A 779 -9.48 -22.35 -5.91
N MET A 780 -9.72 -23.42 -6.65
CA MET A 780 -10.77 -24.37 -6.37
C MET A 780 -10.20 -25.60 -5.65
N ARG A 781 -11.01 -26.15 -4.74
CA ARG A 781 -10.69 -27.34 -3.93
C ARG A 781 -11.88 -28.30 -3.98
N ALA A 782 -12.06 -28.99 -5.11
CA ALA A 782 -13.12 -29.98 -5.27
C ALA A 782 -12.69 -31.32 -4.66
N ILE A 783 -13.64 -32.15 -4.25
CA ILE A 783 -13.38 -33.55 -3.87
C ILE A 783 -12.95 -34.30 -5.13
N ASP A 784 -11.88 -35.07 -5.02
CA ASP A 784 -11.50 -36.06 -6.03
C ASP A 784 -12.37 -37.32 -5.86
N PRO A 785 -13.34 -37.60 -6.75
CA PRO A 785 -14.20 -38.76 -6.64
C PRO A 785 -13.44 -40.09 -6.70
N ASP A 786 -12.31 -40.11 -7.42
CA ASP A 786 -11.48 -41.31 -7.60
C ASP A 786 -10.64 -41.60 -6.34
N SER A 787 -10.48 -40.62 -5.46
CA SER A 787 -9.76 -40.80 -4.20
C SER A 787 -10.61 -41.41 -3.09
N ILE A 788 -11.94 -41.52 -3.28
CA ILE A 788 -12.87 -42.00 -2.27
C ILE A 788 -12.69 -43.50 -2.01
N SER A 789 -12.53 -43.87 -0.74
CA SER A 789 -12.44 -45.28 -0.32
C SER A 789 -13.55 -46.14 -0.92
N GLU A 790 -13.22 -47.37 -1.31
CA GLU A 790 -14.22 -48.38 -1.70
C GLU A 790 -15.26 -48.68 -0.60
N ASN A 791 -14.92 -48.34 0.65
CA ASN A 791 -15.77 -48.49 1.82
C ASN A 791 -16.63 -47.25 2.11
N ALA A 792 -16.65 -46.27 1.21
CA ALA A 792 -17.41 -45.03 1.34
C ALA A 792 -18.18 -44.70 0.07
N GLU A 793 -19.33 -44.06 0.24
CA GLU A 793 -20.15 -43.55 -0.84
C GLU A 793 -20.10 -42.02 -0.82
N LEU A 794 -19.65 -41.41 -1.92
CA LEU A 794 -19.76 -39.97 -2.16
C LEU A 794 -21.08 -39.68 -2.87
N THR A 795 -21.89 -38.81 -2.27
CA THR A 795 -23.06 -38.20 -2.89
C THR A 795 -22.73 -36.75 -3.27
N PRO A 796 -22.54 -36.45 -4.56
CA PRO A 796 -22.34 -35.08 -5.06
C PRO A 796 -23.56 -34.20 -4.77
N ILE A 797 -23.35 -32.99 -4.29
CA ILE A 797 -24.41 -31.99 -4.07
C ILE A 797 -24.24 -30.83 -5.05
N LEU A 798 -23.03 -30.26 -5.12
CA LEU A 798 -22.66 -29.25 -6.10
C LEU A 798 -21.34 -29.65 -6.75
N SER A 799 -21.31 -29.60 -8.08
CA SER A 799 -20.18 -30.00 -8.89
C SER A 799 -19.82 -28.91 -9.88
N ILE A 800 -18.57 -28.88 -10.31
CA ILE A 800 -18.14 -28.07 -11.46
C ILE A 800 -17.71 -29.04 -12.54
N GLU A 801 -18.25 -28.86 -13.74
CA GLU A 801 -17.92 -29.67 -14.93
C GLU A 801 -16.38 -29.75 -15.11
N GLU A 802 -15.86 -30.95 -15.36
CA GLU A 802 -14.41 -31.26 -15.52
C GLU A 802 -13.53 -31.14 -14.26
N TYR A 803 -14.08 -30.67 -13.14
CA TYR A 803 -13.28 -30.22 -12.01
C TYR A 803 -13.64 -30.89 -10.66
N GLY A 804 -14.78 -31.56 -10.57
CA GLY A 804 -15.19 -32.38 -9.42
C GLY A 804 -16.21 -31.72 -8.48
N ASP A 805 -16.38 -32.31 -7.30
CA ASP A 805 -17.45 -31.93 -6.37
C ASP A 805 -17.00 -30.87 -5.36
N ILE A 806 -17.53 -29.65 -5.50
CA ILE A 806 -17.26 -28.53 -4.58
C ILE A 806 -18.16 -28.53 -3.33
N MET A 807 -19.19 -29.36 -3.32
CA MET A 807 -19.98 -29.70 -2.14
C MET A 807 -20.41 -31.15 -2.24
N GLY A 808 -20.06 -31.96 -1.25
CA GLY A 808 -20.29 -33.40 -1.28
C GLY A 808 -20.52 -33.98 0.11
N TYR A 809 -21.34 -35.02 0.17
CA TYR A 809 -21.63 -35.79 1.37
C TYR A 809 -21.05 -37.19 1.23
N ILE A 810 -20.15 -37.57 2.13
CA ILE A 810 -19.45 -38.85 2.13
C ILE A 810 -19.95 -39.67 3.33
N GLU A 811 -20.39 -40.90 3.08
CA GLU A 811 -20.81 -41.84 4.12
C GLU A 811 -20.01 -43.14 4.01
N TYR A 812 -19.35 -43.53 5.10
CA TYR A 812 -18.61 -44.79 5.16
C TYR A 812 -19.58 -45.94 5.38
N THR A 813 -19.74 -46.81 4.39
CA THR A 813 -20.69 -47.92 4.40
C THR A 813 -20.10 -49.20 4.98
N ASP A 814 -18.77 -49.33 4.98
CA ASP A 814 -18.07 -50.46 5.57
C ASP A 814 -16.72 -50.09 6.24
N GLY A 815 -16.01 -51.09 6.76
CA GLY A 815 -14.69 -50.93 7.37
C GLY A 815 -14.72 -50.26 8.75
N ILE A 816 -13.55 -49.79 9.20
CA ILE A 816 -13.37 -49.28 10.57
C ILE A 816 -14.10 -47.95 10.85
N TYR A 817 -14.50 -47.23 9.80
CA TYR A 817 -15.22 -45.96 9.88
C TYR A 817 -16.72 -46.09 9.57
N LYS A 818 -17.23 -47.32 9.40
CA LYS A 818 -18.63 -47.59 9.08
C LYS A 818 -19.60 -46.73 9.90
N GLY A 819 -20.47 -46.02 9.20
CA GLY A 819 -21.46 -45.09 9.76
C GLY A 819 -20.96 -43.65 9.93
N GLY A 820 -19.64 -43.41 9.87
CA GLY A 820 -19.05 -42.07 9.89
C GLY A 820 -19.44 -41.27 8.65
N LYS A 821 -19.57 -39.95 8.80
CA LYS A 821 -20.08 -39.06 7.74
C LYS A 821 -19.27 -37.78 7.63
N ILE A 822 -19.10 -37.29 6.42
CA ILE A 822 -18.45 -36.00 6.13
C ILE A 822 -19.36 -35.18 5.21
N LEU A 823 -19.65 -33.94 5.59
CA LEU A 823 -20.20 -32.95 4.67
C LEU A 823 -19.11 -31.92 4.38
N TYR A 824 -18.62 -31.90 3.14
CA TYR A 824 -17.62 -30.95 2.68
C TYR A 824 -18.28 -29.83 1.87
N ILE A 825 -17.87 -28.58 2.15
CA ILE A 825 -18.30 -27.38 1.43
C ILE A 825 -17.04 -26.58 1.09
N TRP A 826 -16.82 -26.33 -0.19
CA TRP A 826 -15.73 -25.45 -0.63
C TRP A 826 -15.90 -24.04 -0.05
N SER A 827 -14.85 -23.49 0.57
CA SER A 827 -14.91 -22.22 1.31
C SER A 827 -15.48 -21.07 0.49
N ARG A 828 -15.18 -21.03 -0.82
CA ARG A 828 -15.61 -19.92 -1.68
C ARG A 828 -17.11 -19.88 -1.90
N LEU A 829 -17.84 -21.00 -1.73
CA LEU A 829 -19.31 -20.99 -1.72
C LEU A 829 -19.88 -20.14 -0.58
N LEU A 830 -19.13 -19.96 0.51
CA LEU A 830 -19.53 -19.22 1.71
C LEU A 830 -19.17 -17.73 1.65
N ASP A 831 -18.44 -17.29 0.62
CA ASP A 831 -17.99 -15.92 0.44
C ASP A 831 -18.78 -15.16 -0.65
N GLN A 832 -19.90 -15.72 -1.12
CA GLN A 832 -20.75 -15.16 -2.18
C GLN A 832 -22.10 -14.65 -1.66
N ASP A 833 -22.82 -13.91 -2.50
CA ASP A 833 -24.17 -13.38 -2.19
C ASP A 833 -25.23 -14.45 -1.86
N TYR A 834 -24.95 -15.72 -2.17
CA TYR A 834 -25.83 -16.85 -1.88
C TYR A 834 -25.39 -17.67 -0.65
N SER A 835 -24.36 -17.24 0.09
CA SER A 835 -23.80 -17.95 1.24
C SER A 835 -24.83 -18.25 2.33
N ASP A 836 -25.65 -17.27 2.71
CA ASP A 836 -26.72 -17.43 3.69
C ASP A 836 -27.73 -18.50 3.26
N LYS A 837 -28.06 -18.58 1.96
CA LYS A 837 -28.98 -19.60 1.44
C LYS A 837 -28.38 -21.01 1.52
N ILE A 838 -27.09 -21.15 1.27
CA ILE A 838 -26.39 -22.43 1.44
C ILE A 838 -26.36 -22.81 2.92
N LEU A 839 -25.98 -21.87 3.79
CA LEU A 839 -25.88 -22.08 5.23
C LEU A 839 -27.25 -22.41 5.85
N ASP A 840 -28.33 -21.74 5.43
CA ASP A 840 -29.72 -22.07 5.82
C ASP A 840 -30.03 -23.54 5.57
N LYS A 841 -29.71 -24.05 4.38
CA LYS A 841 -29.98 -25.44 4.00
C LYS A 841 -29.06 -26.44 4.68
N VAL A 842 -27.80 -26.08 4.90
CA VAL A 842 -26.85 -26.90 5.66
C VAL A 842 -27.30 -27.01 7.12
N PHE A 843 -27.72 -25.93 7.75
CA PHE A 843 -28.18 -25.96 9.13
C PHE A 843 -29.56 -26.61 9.29
N GLU A 844 -30.46 -26.48 8.31
CA GLU A 844 -31.71 -27.27 8.26
C GLU A 844 -31.41 -28.78 8.21
N PHE A 845 -30.39 -29.18 7.44
CA PHE A 845 -29.93 -30.57 7.37
C PHE A 845 -29.28 -31.02 8.70
N ILE A 846 -28.42 -30.19 9.29
CA ILE A 846 -27.78 -30.48 10.59
C ILE A 846 -28.84 -30.65 11.68
N ASP A 847 -29.84 -29.77 11.74
CA ASP A 847 -30.91 -29.83 12.74
C ASP A 847 -31.65 -31.18 12.66
N LYS A 848 -32.00 -31.65 11.46
CA LYS A 848 -32.62 -32.98 11.25
C LYS A 848 -31.73 -34.17 11.65
N LYS A 849 -30.42 -33.99 11.75
CA LYS A 849 -29.47 -35.04 12.16
C LYS A 849 -29.24 -35.07 13.68
N VAL A 850 -29.62 -34.02 14.39
CA VAL A 850 -29.48 -33.92 15.85
C VAL A 850 -30.81 -34.01 16.62
N GLU A 851 -31.94 -33.88 15.91
CA GLU A 851 -33.27 -34.34 16.33
C GLU A 851 -33.35 -35.88 16.35
#